data_AF-A0A2H6GM46-F1
#
_entry.id   AF-A0A2H6GM46-F1
#
_cell.length_a   1.000
_cell.length_b   1.000
_cell.length_c   1.000
_cell.angle_alpha   90.00
_cell.angle_beta   90.00
_cell.angle_gamma   90.00
#
_symmetry.space_group_name_H-M   'P 1'
#
loop_
_entity.id
_entity.type
_entity.pdbx_description
1 polymer ?
#
loop_
_entity_poly.entity_id
_entity_poly.type
_entity_poly.pdbx_seq_one_letter_code
_entity_poly.pdbx_strand_id
1 'polypeptide(L)'
;MPSRRKGEIPILRTVAVCFLLALILVAVFPITAVAVEVSELTVDFPLADVLDMSQAISEGLSPGGSSGGPPVGVRAPWEGDWFAYRQNAVRGNLTEAKKNLAKIVGYRVQTGIPDLYLPAAAILLEASQAVEQSRYKDALELIDYAGKLAPDYPQSFFLRANTIWRQSRLRVLASLDAILEGWGAFFQDFRSLFPWVTGLMLWILASVSIASIVTIFLFSIRVFPRAAHDLSHIVRVPQWVWYIIIPVLLGLLLLTGMVFIMWVILVGVLLVAHLNSGERVAVALTIFLLISLPLFVHVLALNNAFYGGGSGLTVYTAQMSGEGIRTIDELHKLRVQDPDNVRVLSTLAIVLKRGERVREAESLLRQALEKDPESPSVLNNLANVLMGSGRFTDSIDLYKRALRYSDDPRIHYNLSQALRESLQLDEGEEEFRKAQEMDPELAGSLVTGQPGERHRITMDISGSLMEYLKGAAKLSPDGIRWREDLWSDLIPGLPFAFSWFVFPMAALLVLAGWPLASRLPTAGRCRQCGRLHCPKCSESSDESFCSQCRQIFKIRTGIDPARRVRKMMQIMRFKRKRALLARFSTVLFPGTGHFLLGAGWQSVLMIILTTCFWAKWVLWYGLYRDTTHLAFQTGSGARILFVAFFVVYYLAALYSVGRKLERA
;
A
#
# COMPACT_ATOMS: atom_id res chain seq x y z
N MET A 1 -47.99 -18.24 -9.67
CA MET A 1 -47.12 -18.72 -8.57
C MET A 1 -45.70 -18.91 -9.08
N PRO A 2 -44.65 -18.48 -8.36
CA PRO A 2 -43.29 -18.48 -8.88
C PRO A 2 -42.59 -19.81 -8.61
N SER A 3 -42.10 -20.48 -9.65
CA SER A 3 -41.20 -21.63 -9.52
C SER A 3 -39.78 -21.16 -9.16
N ARG A 4 -39.18 -21.92 -8.25
CA ARG A 4 -37.95 -21.62 -7.50
C ARG A 4 -36.74 -21.34 -8.40
N ARG A 5 -36.12 -20.17 -8.22
CA ARG A 5 -34.74 -19.84 -8.61
C ARG A 5 -33.77 -20.53 -7.65
N LYS A 6 -33.32 -21.76 -7.95
CA LYS A 6 -32.18 -22.39 -7.26
C LYS A 6 -31.36 -23.16 -8.30
N GLY A 7 -30.21 -22.62 -8.72
CA GLY A 7 -29.29 -23.38 -9.58
C GLY A 7 -28.18 -22.59 -10.27
N GLU A 8 -28.34 -21.28 -10.52
CA GLU A 8 -27.45 -20.58 -11.48
C GLU A 8 -26.40 -19.65 -10.86
N ILE A 9 -26.40 -19.55 -9.54
CA ILE A 9 -25.52 -18.68 -8.76
C ILE A 9 -24.18 -19.34 -8.33
N PRO A 10 -24.00 -20.68 -8.22
CA PRO A 10 -22.80 -21.22 -7.59
C PRO A 10 -21.56 -21.01 -8.45
N ILE A 11 -21.50 -21.44 -9.71
CA ILE A 11 -20.24 -21.45 -10.48
C ILE A 11 -19.60 -20.06 -10.64
N LEU A 12 -20.38 -19.01 -10.95
CA LEU A 12 -19.80 -17.67 -11.12
C LEU A 12 -19.44 -17.02 -9.79
N ARG A 13 -20.19 -17.30 -8.72
CA ARG A 13 -19.78 -16.89 -7.36
C ARG A 13 -18.57 -17.67 -6.92
N THR A 14 -18.49 -18.96 -7.18
CA THR A 14 -17.36 -19.82 -6.85
C THR A 14 -16.13 -19.39 -7.62
N VAL A 15 -16.20 -19.14 -8.93
CA VAL A 15 -15.06 -18.62 -9.70
C VAL A 15 -14.67 -17.22 -9.23
N ALA A 16 -15.63 -16.32 -8.97
CA ALA A 16 -15.33 -14.99 -8.45
C ALA A 16 -14.76 -15.02 -7.03
N VAL A 17 -15.22 -15.94 -6.17
CA VAL A 17 -14.72 -16.14 -4.80
C VAL A 17 -13.36 -16.83 -4.81
N CYS A 18 -13.15 -17.83 -5.66
CA CYS A 18 -11.84 -18.46 -5.86
C CYS A 18 -10.84 -17.48 -6.46
N PHE A 19 -11.28 -16.60 -7.38
CA PHE A 19 -10.46 -15.51 -7.90
C PHE A 19 -10.19 -14.44 -6.85
N LEU A 20 -11.17 -14.09 -6.01
CA LEU A 20 -10.97 -13.18 -4.87
C LEU A 20 -10.01 -13.78 -3.85
N LEU A 21 -10.14 -15.06 -3.54
CA LEU A 21 -9.25 -15.81 -2.65
C LEU A 21 -7.86 -15.92 -3.26
N ALA A 22 -7.73 -16.14 -4.57
CA ALA A 22 -6.45 -16.13 -5.26
C ALA A 22 -5.83 -14.73 -5.30
N LEU A 23 -6.63 -13.67 -5.45
CA LEU A 23 -6.21 -12.29 -5.32
C LEU A 23 -5.73 -11.99 -3.90
N ILE A 24 -6.46 -12.42 -2.88
CA ILE A 24 -6.07 -12.31 -1.48
C ILE A 24 -4.79 -13.11 -1.25
N LEU A 25 -4.67 -14.33 -1.77
CA LEU A 25 -3.45 -15.12 -1.64
C LEU A 25 -2.28 -14.44 -2.34
N VAL A 26 -2.41 -13.97 -3.59
CA VAL A 26 -1.34 -13.24 -4.30
C VAL A 26 -1.02 -11.89 -3.65
N ALA A 27 -2.00 -11.24 -3.02
CA ALA A 27 -1.84 -9.94 -2.34
C ALA A 27 -1.27 -10.07 -0.92
N VAL A 28 -1.60 -11.16 -0.20
CA VAL A 28 -1.31 -11.37 1.24
C VAL A 28 -0.16 -12.36 1.44
N PHE A 29 0.01 -13.32 0.54
CA PHE A 29 1.02 -14.36 0.58
C PHE A 29 1.67 -14.55 -0.80
N PRO A 30 2.86 -14.01 -1.04
CA PRO A 30 3.72 -14.56 -2.06
C PRO A 30 4.06 -16.02 -1.69
N ILE A 31 3.21 -16.96 -2.08
CA ILE A 31 3.39 -18.41 -1.89
C ILE A 31 4.60 -18.93 -2.71
N THR A 32 5.19 -18.09 -3.56
CA THR A 32 6.33 -18.46 -4.42
C THR A 32 7.68 -17.96 -3.90
N ALA A 33 7.91 -18.00 -2.58
CA ALA A 33 9.24 -17.75 -1.98
C ALA A 33 10.32 -18.76 -2.43
N VAL A 34 9.97 -19.75 -3.25
CA VAL A 34 10.87 -20.80 -3.76
C VAL A 34 11.63 -20.36 -5.04
N ALA A 35 11.21 -19.27 -5.70
CA ALA A 35 11.81 -18.81 -6.97
C ALA A 35 12.13 -17.30 -6.94
N VAL A 36 12.89 -16.87 -5.93
CA VAL A 36 13.47 -15.52 -5.91
C VAL A 36 14.70 -15.52 -6.83
N GLU A 37 14.63 -14.75 -7.93
CA GLU A 37 15.78 -14.50 -8.82
C GLU A 37 16.69 -13.43 -8.17
N VAL A 38 18.00 -13.64 -8.23
CA VAL A 38 18.99 -12.83 -7.51
C VAL A 38 19.08 -11.38 -8.04
N SER A 39 18.66 -11.13 -9.28
CA SER A 39 18.50 -9.78 -9.83
C SER A 39 17.38 -8.97 -9.17
N GLU A 40 16.49 -9.62 -8.41
CA GLU A 40 15.38 -8.98 -7.71
C GLU A 40 15.77 -8.52 -6.30
N LEU A 41 16.95 -8.91 -5.78
CA LEU A 41 17.46 -8.57 -4.44
C LEU A 41 17.96 -7.12 -4.29
N THR A 42 17.88 -6.29 -5.33
CA THR A 42 18.28 -4.87 -5.23
C THR A 42 17.19 -4.10 -4.50
N VAL A 43 17.29 -4.11 -3.18
CA VAL A 43 16.77 -3.04 -2.34
C VAL A 43 17.43 -1.75 -2.83
N ASP A 44 16.70 -0.98 -3.65
CA ASP A 44 17.03 0.43 -3.96
C ASP A 44 16.73 1.28 -2.70
N PHE A 45 17.40 0.96 -1.59
CA PHE A 45 17.60 1.85 -0.46
C PHE A 45 19.03 2.34 -0.61
N PRO A 46 19.21 3.66 -0.69
CA PRO A 46 20.03 4.32 -1.69
C PRO A 46 21.22 3.45 -2.05
N LEU A 47 21.05 2.65 -3.11
CA LEU A 47 22.17 1.96 -3.74
C LEU A 47 23.22 3.02 -4.08
N ALA A 48 22.82 4.27 -4.33
CA ALA A 48 23.68 5.44 -4.38
C ALA A 48 24.56 5.65 -3.14
N ASP A 49 24.10 5.44 -1.90
CA ASP A 49 24.93 5.62 -0.69
C ASP A 49 25.87 4.41 -0.47
N VAL A 50 25.41 3.19 -0.77
CA VAL A 50 26.25 1.97 -0.76
C VAL A 50 27.25 1.99 -1.93
N LEU A 51 26.85 2.52 -3.08
CA LEU A 51 27.66 2.70 -4.28
C LEU A 51 28.58 3.89 -4.14
N ASP A 52 28.20 4.98 -3.48
CA ASP A 52 29.08 6.12 -3.14
C ASP A 52 30.17 5.64 -2.19
N MET A 53 29.81 4.82 -1.18
CA MET A 53 30.81 4.09 -0.40
C MET A 53 31.67 3.21 -1.31
N SER A 54 31.08 2.45 -2.24
CA SER A 54 31.85 1.59 -3.17
C SER A 54 32.73 2.35 -4.18
N GLN A 55 32.32 3.54 -4.63
CA GLN A 55 32.97 4.38 -5.63
C GLN A 55 34.14 5.13 -4.98
N ALA A 56 33.91 5.73 -3.81
CA ALA A 56 34.97 6.29 -2.97
C ALA A 56 36.04 5.21 -2.62
N ILE A 57 35.62 3.96 -2.45
CA ILE A 57 36.48 2.79 -2.24
C ILE A 57 37.25 2.39 -3.52
N SER A 58 36.64 2.49 -4.70
CA SER A 58 37.27 2.09 -5.99
C SER A 58 38.33 3.07 -6.48
N GLU A 59 38.21 4.35 -6.11
CA GLU A 59 39.11 5.43 -6.55
C GLU A 59 40.29 5.67 -5.58
N GLY A 60 40.37 4.92 -4.47
CA GLY A 60 41.47 5.04 -3.51
C GLY A 60 41.58 6.41 -2.82
N LEU A 61 40.53 7.23 -2.90
CA LEU A 61 40.49 8.57 -2.33
C LEU A 61 40.21 8.49 -0.83
N SER A 62 41.13 9.03 -0.03
CA SER A 62 40.79 9.52 1.31
C SER A 62 39.66 10.55 1.16
N PRO A 63 38.58 10.54 1.97
CA PRO A 63 37.56 11.57 1.91
C PRO A 63 38.18 12.88 2.42
N GLY A 64 38.71 13.67 1.50
CA GLY A 64 39.51 14.85 1.78
C GLY A 64 40.12 15.39 0.50
N GLY A 65 39.32 16.09 -0.31
CA GLY A 65 39.78 16.71 -1.54
C GLY A 65 38.73 17.60 -2.18
N SER A 66 38.63 18.83 -1.68
CA SER A 66 37.97 20.01 -2.26
C SER A 66 36.44 20.01 -2.43
N SER A 67 35.83 20.80 -1.55
CA SER A 67 34.85 21.88 -1.80
C SER A 67 33.57 21.76 -0.95
N GLY A 68 33.54 22.51 0.16
CA GLY A 68 32.31 23.00 0.79
C GLY A 68 31.45 22.02 1.60
N GLY A 69 31.94 20.84 1.99
CA GLY A 69 31.22 19.94 2.90
C GLY A 69 31.38 20.30 4.39
N PRO A 70 30.42 19.95 5.26
CA PRO A 70 30.47 20.26 6.69
C PRO A 70 31.68 19.57 7.36
N PRO A 71 32.14 20.09 8.52
CA PRO A 71 33.45 19.76 9.07
C PRO A 71 33.54 18.29 9.51
N VAL A 72 34.75 17.76 9.36
CA VAL A 72 35.25 16.45 9.82
C VAL A 72 34.61 16.05 11.16
N GLY A 73 33.79 15.00 11.15
CA GLY A 73 33.11 14.46 12.33
C GLY A 73 33.33 12.95 12.46
N VAL A 74 33.46 12.50 13.71
CA VAL A 74 33.72 11.14 14.20
C VAL A 74 33.08 10.03 13.33
N ARG A 75 33.92 9.23 12.64
CA ARG A 75 33.47 7.95 12.05
C ARG A 75 33.00 7.03 13.16
N ALA A 76 31.91 6.29 12.93
CA ALA A 76 31.51 5.28 13.90
C ALA A 76 32.65 4.24 14.03
N PRO A 77 33.02 3.76 15.24
CA PRO A 77 34.15 2.86 15.43
C PRO A 77 34.13 1.60 14.55
N TRP A 78 32.93 1.08 14.23
CA TRP A 78 32.75 -0.09 13.38
C TRP A 78 33.08 0.16 11.89
N GLU A 79 33.04 1.41 11.40
CA GLU A 79 33.36 1.72 10.00
C GLU A 79 34.80 1.31 9.66
N GLY A 80 35.74 1.48 10.60
CA GLY A 80 37.12 1.06 10.44
C GLY A 80 37.26 -0.45 10.22
N ASP A 81 36.57 -1.24 11.05
CA ASP A 81 36.54 -2.70 10.90
C ASP A 81 35.81 -3.13 9.61
N TRP A 82 34.80 -2.38 9.16
CA TRP A 82 34.15 -2.61 7.86
C TRP A 82 35.10 -2.42 6.67
N PHE A 83 35.90 -1.35 6.67
CA PHE A 83 36.93 -1.15 5.64
C PHE A 83 37.98 -2.26 5.67
N ALA A 84 38.44 -2.65 6.87
CA ALA A 84 39.39 -3.75 7.04
C ALA A 84 38.82 -5.09 6.57
N TYR A 85 37.55 -5.36 6.83
CA TYR A 85 36.82 -6.51 6.30
C TYR A 85 36.89 -6.53 4.77
N ARG A 86 36.44 -5.46 4.11
CA ARG A 86 36.40 -5.38 2.63
C ARG A 86 37.77 -5.54 2.00
N GLN A 87 38.80 -4.92 2.58
CA GLN A 87 40.17 -5.04 2.07
C GLN A 87 40.69 -6.49 2.19
N ASN A 88 40.44 -7.16 3.31
CA ASN A 88 40.84 -8.55 3.50
C ASN A 88 40.05 -9.51 2.61
N ALA A 89 38.75 -9.26 2.40
CA ALA A 89 37.91 -10.03 1.49
C ALA A 89 38.43 -9.97 0.04
N VAL A 90 38.74 -8.76 -0.46
CA VAL A 90 39.31 -8.57 -1.81
C VAL A 90 40.68 -9.24 -1.96
N ARG A 91 41.50 -9.23 -0.91
CA ARG A 91 42.82 -9.89 -0.89
C ARG A 91 42.76 -11.42 -0.73
N GLY A 92 41.58 -12.00 -0.52
CA GLY A 92 41.42 -13.43 -0.26
C GLY A 92 41.78 -13.87 1.17
N ASN A 93 42.04 -12.93 2.08
CA ASN A 93 42.36 -13.20 3.48
C ASN A 93 41.08 -13.45 4.31
N LEU A 94 40.39 -14.55 4.02
CA LEU A 94 39.05 -14.85 4.58
C LEU A 94 39.04 -14.93 6.11
N THR A 95 40.10 -15.46 6.74
CA THR A 95 40.17 -15.58 8.21
C THR A 95 40.18 -14.21 8.89
N GLU A 96 40.97 -13.27 8.36
CA GLU A 96 41.03 -11.91 8.93
C GLU A 96 39.78 -11.11 8.58
N ALA A 97 39.18 -11.33 7.41
CA ALA A 97 37.88 -10.76 7.04
C ALA A 97 36.80 -11.17 8.05
N LYS A 98 36.70 -12.46 8.40
CA LYS A 98 35.75 -12.97 9.40
C LYS A 98 35.98 -12.38 10.79
N LYS A 99 37.24 -12.19 11.18
CA LYS A 99 37.59 -11.54 12.45
C LYS A 99 37.10 -10.09 12.49
N ASN A 100 37.22 -9.35 11.39
CA ASN A 100 36.70 -8.00 11.30
C ASN A 100 35.16 -7.97 11.38
N LEU A 101 34.45 -8.89 10.70
CA LEU A 101 32.99 -9.01 10.84
C LEU A 101 32.57 -9.29 12.29
N ALA A 102 33.30 -10.18 12.98
CA ALA A 102 33.02 -10.49 14.39
C ALA A 102 33.16 -9.26 15.30
N LYS A 103 34.13 -8.37 15.04
CA LYS A 103 34.26 -7.11 15.78
C LYS A 103 33.08 -6.16 15.54
N ILE A 104 32.57 -6.07 14.31
CA ILE A 104 31.41 -5.24 13.98
C ILE A 104 30.16 -5.78 14.71
N VAL A 105 29.96 -7.10 14.72
CA VAL A 105 28.90 -7.75 15.51
C VAL A 105 29.08 -7.44 17.00
N GLY A 106 30.31 -7.52 17.51
CA GLY A 106 30.64 -7.15 18.89
C GLY A 106 30.28 -5.70 19.21
N TYR A 107 30.64 -4.77 18.34
CA TYR A 107 30.31 -3.35 18.48
C TYR A 107 28.79 -3.11 18.57
N ARG A 108 28.00 -3.76 17.70
CA ARG A 108 26.52 -3.69 17.74
C ARG A 108 25.98 -4.08 19.11
N VAL A 109 26.41 -5.23 19.61
CA VAL A 109 25.97 -5.79 20.90
C VAL A 109 26.41 -4.88 22.06
N GLN A 110 27.65 -4.40 22.03
CA GLN A 110 28.21 -3.53 23.09
C GLN A 110 27.50 -2.17 23.18
N THR A 111 27.09 -1.60 22.05
CA THR A 111 26.43 -0.30 21.97
C THR A 111 24.92 -0.36 22.07
N GLY A 112 24.33 -1.57 22.10
CA GLY A 112 22.89 -1.77 22.14
C GLY A 112 22.18 -1.27 20.88
N ILE A 113 22.85 -1.28 19.73
CA ILE A 113 22.24 -0.94 18.44
C ILE A 113 21.38 -2.13 17.99
N PRO A 114 20.08 -1.95 17.70
CA PRO A 114 19.22 -3.03 17.25
C PRO A 114 19.74 -3.71 15.98
N ASP A 115 19.98 -2.94 14.91
CA ASP A 115 20.28 -3.49 13.60
C ASP A 115 21.28 -2.65 12.78
N LEU A 116 22.46 -3.19 12.48
CA LEU A 116 23.39 -2.57 11.51
C LEU A 116 23.01 -2.93 10.07
N TYR A 117 21.94 -2.29 9.57
CA TYR A 117 21.35 -2.64 8.27
C TYR A 117 22.27 -2.45 7.08
N LEU A 118 22.99 -1.32 6.97
CA LEU A 118 23.87 -1.08 5.81
C LEU A 118 24.94 -2.18 5.67
N PRO A 119 25.71 -2.52 6.72
CA PRO A 119 26.60 -3.68 6.70
C PRO A 119 25.90 -5.00 6.35
N ALA A 120 24.73 -5.26 6.96
CA ALA A 120 23.99 -6.50 6.73
C ALA A 120 23.52 -6.62 5.27
N ALA A 121 22.98 -5.54 4.69
CA ALA A 121 22.53 -5.50 3.30
C ALA A 121 23.70 -5.72 2.33
N ALA A 122 24.85 -5.09 2.57
CA ALA A 122 26.04 -5.28 1.76
C ALA A 122 26.58 -6.72 1.82
N ILE A 123 26.58 -7.35 3.01
CA ILE A 123 26.95 -8.77 3.15
C ILE A 123 25.95 -9.69 2.43
N LEU A 124 24.65 -9.37 2.47
CA LEU A 124 23.63 -10.17 1.77
C LEU A 124 23.77 -10.09 0.25
N LEU A 125 24.25 -8.96 -0.29
CA LEU A 125 24.62 -8.87 -1.70
C LEU A 125 25.83 -9.76 -2.04
N GLU A 126 26.84 -9.82 -1.18
CA GLU A 126 27.96 -10.75 -1.37
C GLU A 126 27.51 -12.21 -1.27
N ALA A 127 26.60 -12.51 -0.32
CA ALA A 127 26.01 -13.82 -0.16
C ALA A 127 25.20 -14.22 -1.40
N SER A 128 24.42 -13.31 -1.97
CA SER A 128 23.62 -13.58 -3.17
C SER A 128 24.50 -13.88 -4.39
N GLN A 129 25.61 -13.15 -4.56
CA GLN A 129 26.64 -13.47 -5.57
C GLN A 129 27.26 -14.86 -5.34
N ALA A 130 27.54 -15.23 -4.08
CA ALA A 130 28.03 -16.56 -3.75
C ALA A 130 27.00 -17.66 -4.10
N VAL A 131 25.70 -17.41 -3.92
CA VAL A 131 24.63 -18.32 -4.35
C VAL A 131 24.62 -18.52 -5.86
N GLU A 132 24.78 -17.46 -6.65
CA GLU A 132 24.88 -17.54 -8.11
C GLU A 132 26.09 -18.38 -8.56
N GLN A 133 27.21 -18.23 -7.86
CA GLN A 133 28.43 -19.02 -8.09
C GLN A 133 28.35 -20.44 -7.51
N SER A 134 27.17 -20.88 -7.04
CA SER A 134 26.96 -22.19 -6.39
C SER A 134 27.82 -22.45 -5.14
N ARG A 135 28.36 -21.39 -4.52
CA ARG A 135 29.11 -21.43 -3.27
C ARG A 135 28.17 -21.33 -2.06
N TYR A 136 27.30 -22.33 -1.92
CA TYR A 136 26.21 -22.29 -0.93
C TYR A 136 26.68 -22.27 0.54
N LYS A 137 27.81 -22.91 0.87
CA LYS A 137 28.33 -22.90 2.25
C LYS A 137 28.78 -21.50 2.66
N ASP A 138 29.57 -20.85 1.80
CA ASP A 138 30.04 -19.48 2.00
C ASP A 138 28.85 -18.50 2.08
N ALA A 139 27.85 -18.68 1.21
CA ALA A 139 26.63 -17.88 1.25
C ALA A 139 25.88 -18.01 2.57
N LEU A 140 25.69 -19.23 3.09
CA LEU A 140 25.02 -19.46 4.38
C LEU A 140 25.80 -18.85 5.54
N GLU A 141 27.13 -18.86 5.49
CA GLU A 141 27.96 -18.23 6.52
C GLU A 141 27.86 -16.70 6.48
N LEU A 142 27.89 -16.08 5.30
CA LEU A 142 27.66 -14.64 5.13
C LEU A 142 26.25 -14.23 5.59
N ILE A 143 25.22 -15.04 5.29
CA ILE A 143 23.84 -14.82 5.75
C ILE A 143 23.76 -14.88 7.28
N ASP A 144 24.49 -15.79 7.93
CA ASP A 144 24.56 -15.87 9.40
C ASP A 144 25.19 -14.62 10.02
N TYR A 145 26.27 -14.09 9.42
CA TYR A 145 26.83 -12.80 9.84
C TYR A 145 25.86 -11.64 9.62
N ALA A 146 25.14 -11.62 8.50
CA ALA A 146 24.13 -10.61 8.24
C ALA A 146 22.98 -10.67 9.26
N GLY A 147 22.49 -11.87 9.61
CA GLY A 147 21.47 -12.05 10.65
C GLY A 147 21.98 -11.66 12.04
N LYS A 148 23.27 -11.84 12.33
CA LYS A 148 23.90 -11.33 13.57
C LYS A 148 24.08 -9.82 13.59
N LEU A 149 24.14 -9.16 12.44
CA LEU A 149 24.25 -7.71 12.33
C LEU A 149 22.87 -7.04 12.32
N ALA A 150 21.88 -7.67 11.70
CA ALA A 150 20.51 -7.19 11.68
C ALA A 150 19.52 -8.37 11.83
N PRO A 151 19.24 -8.81 13.07
CA PRO A 151 18.35 -9.94 13.35
C PRO A 151 16.95 -9.77 12.77
N ASP A 152 16.43 -8.54 12.76
CA ASP A 152 15.07 -8.26 12.31
C ASP A 152 15.01 -8.00 10.80
N TYR A 153 16.11 -8.19 10.07
CA TYR A 153 16.17 -7.91 8.64
C TYR A 153 15.57 -9.07 7.81
N PRO A 154 14.40 -8.89 7.16
CA PRO A 154 13.67 -10.01 6.55
C PRO A 154 14.43 -10.68 5.39
N GLN A 155 15.27 -9.91 4.69
CA GLN A 155 16.03 -10.39 3.54
C GLN A 155 17.04 -11.49 3.90
N SER A 156 17.55 -11.49 5.14
CA SER A 156 18.47 -12.53 5.61
C SER A 156 17.79 -13.90 5.57
N PHE A 157 16.55 -13.98 6.06
CA PHE A 157 15.75 -15.20 6.10
C PHE A 157 15.32 -15.68 4.71
N PHE A 158 14.84 -14.77 3.85
CA PHE A 158 14.42 -15.15 2.49
C PHE A 158 15.61 -15.62 1.64
N LEU A 159 16.77 -14.97 1.75
CA LEU A 159 17.99 -15.42 1.06
C LEU A 159 18.47 -16.76 1.62
N ARG A 160 18.35 -16.99 2.94
CA ARG A 160 18.64 -18.29 3.57
C ARG A 160 17.76 -19.39 2.99
N ALA A 161 16.45 -19.17 2.91
CA ALA A 161 15.50 -20.12 2.35
C ALA A 161 15.84 -20.49 0.90
N ASN A 162 16.09 -19.48 0.05
CA ASN A 162 16.50 -19.68 -1.35
C ASN A 162 17.82 -20.47 -1.43
N THR A 163 18.79 -20.16 -0.58
CA THR A 163 20.09 -20.85 -0.54
C THR A 163 19.94 -22.31 -0.14
N ILE A 164 19.13 -22.61 0.89
CA ILE A 164 18.84 -23.99 1.33
C ILE A 164 18.15 -24.77 0.22
N TRP A 165 17.16 -24.16 -0.44
CA TRP A 165 16.42 -24.78 -1.54
C TRP A 165 17.33 -25.12 -2.73
N ARG A 166 18.19 -24.17 -3.14
CA ARG A 166 19.15 -24.37 -4.24
C ARG A 166 20.23 -25.39 -3.88
N GLN A 167 20.67 -25.43 -2.63
CA GLN A 167 21.64 -26.41 -2.13
C GLN A 167 21.06 -27.83 -2.17
N SER A 168 19.82 -28.03 -1.70
CA SER A 168 19.18 -29.34 -1.72
C SER A 168 17.66 -29.24 -1.68
N ARG A 169 17.02 -29.74 -2.74
CA ARG A 169 15.55 -29.83 -2.83
C ARG A 169 14.92 -30.77 -1.80
N LEU A 170 15.71 -31.60 -1.10
CA LEU A 170 15.22 -32.46 -0.03
C LEU A 170 15.01 -31.71 1.30
N ARG A 171 15.60 -30.52 1.46
CA ARG A 171 15.49 -29.69 2.67
C ARG A 171 14.31 -28.72 2.63
N VAL A 172 13.15 -29.18 2.15
CA VAL A 172 11.96 -28.33 1.97
C VAL A 172 11.49 -27.73 3.30
N LEU A 173 11.44 -28.53 4.38
CA LEU A 173 10.98 -28.07 5.69
C LEU A 173 11.86 -26.93 6.23
N ALA A 174 13.19 -27.08 6.20
CA ALA A 174 14.11 -26.03 6.63
C ALA A 174 14.02 -24.75 5.77
N SER A 175 13.69 -24.89 4.49
CA SER A 175 13.41 -23.73 3.64
C SER A 175 12.09 -23.05 4.01
N LEU A 176 11.06 -23.83 4.39
CA LEU A 176 9.77 -23.30 4.82
C LEU A 176 9.86 -22.61 6.17
N ASP A 177 10.61 -23.17 7.13
CA ASP A 177 10.84 -22.55 8.43
C ASP A 177 11.50 -21.17 8.27
N ALA A 178 12.55 -21.08 7.46
CA ALA A 178 13.20 -19.80 7.14
C ALA A 178 12.25 -18.81 6.43
N ILE A 179 11.29 -19.28 5.62
CA ILE A 179 10.28 -18.41 5.02
C ILE A 179 9.33 -17.86 6.10
N LEU A 180 8.88 -18.71 7.03
CA LEU A 180 7.98 -18.31 8.11
C LEU A 180 8.66 -17.31 9.06
N GLU A 181 9.92 -17.55 9.43
CA GLU A 181 10.74 -16.60 10.18
C GLU A 181 10.88 -15.26 9.42
N GLY A 182 11.16 -15.33 8.11
CA GLY A 182 11.24 -14.13 7.26
C GLY A 182 9.94 -13.32 7.24
N TRP A 183 8.78 -13.97 7.27
CA TRP A 183 7.49 -13.28 7.42
C TRP A 183 7.30 -12.66 8.80
N GLY A 184 7.74 -13.35 9.86
CA GLY A 184 7.76 -12.80 11.21
C GLY A 184 8.55 -11.48 11.25
N ALA A 185 9.78 -11.49 10.75
CA ALA A 185 10.64 -10.31 10.65
C ALA A 185 10.02 -9.23 9.74
N PHE A 186 9.40 -9.62 8.62
CA PHE A 186 8.77 -8.68 7.69
C PHE A 186 7.68 -7.82 8.34
N PHE A 187 6.81 -8.43 9.16
CA PHE A 187 5.72 -7.71 9.81
C PHE A 187 6.19 -6.87 11.00
N GLN A 188 7.40 -7.10 11.48
CA GLN A 188 8.04 -6.32 12.55
C GLN A 188 8.87 -5.15 11.98
N ASP A 189 9.49 -5.31 10.81
CA ASP A 189 10.28 -4.26 10.14
C ASP A 189 9.37 -3.22 9.47
N PHE A 190 9.32 -2.02 10.06
CA PHE A 190 8.51 -0.90 9.57
C PHE A 190 8.82 -0.53 8.11
N ARG A 191 10.09 -0.65 7.69
CA ARG A 191 10.53 -0.33 6.31
C ARG A 191 9.96 -1.27 5.27
N SER A 192 9.73 -2.51 5.66
CA SER A 192 9.12 -3.53 4.81
C SER A 192 7.59 -3.40 4.85
N LEU A 193 7.02 -3.31 6.06
CA LEU A 193 5.58 -3.31 6.24
C LEU A 193 4.88 -2.10 5.61
N PHE A 194 5.41 -0.89 5.83
CA PHE A 194 4.73 0.33 5.41
C PHE A 194 4.53 0.40 3.87
N PRO A 195 5.59 0.28 3.04
CA PRO A 195 5.48 0.16 1.59
C PRO A 195 4.50 -0.90 1.10
N TRP A 196 4.47 -2.05 1.78
CA TRP A 196 3.60 -3.15 1.39
C TRP A 196 2.14 -2.81 1.64
N VAL A 197 1.81 -2.28 2.82
CA VAL A 197 0.45 -1.83 3.17
C VAL A 197 0.01 -0.70 2.25
N THR A 198 0.83 0.34 2.06
CA THR A 198 0.49 1.47 1.19
C THR A 198 0.34 1.02 -0.26
N GLY A 199 1.21 0.15 -0.77
CA GLY A 199 1.12 -0.42 -2.11
C GLY A 199 -0.18 -1.22 -2.32
N LEU A 200 -0.58 -2.06 -1.36
CA LEU A 200 -1.84 -2.79 -1.40
C LEU A 200 -3.05 -1.83 -1.41
N MET A 201 -3.02 -0.81 -0.55
CA MET A 201 -4.06 0.23 -0.51
C MET A 201 -4.15 0.98 -1.84
N LEU A 202 -3.03 1.46 -2.37
CA LEU A 202 -2.98 2.17 -3.66
C LEU A 202 -3.57 1.34 -4.79
N TRP A 203 -3.22 0.06 -4.84
CA TRP A 203 -3.77 -0.85 -5.83
C TRP A 203 -5.30 -0.98 -5.71
N ILE A 204 -5.82 -1.24 -4.51
CA ILE A 204 -7.27 -1.39 -4.29
C ILE A 204 -8.00 -0.09 -4.64
N LEU A 205 -7.49 1.05 -4.16
CA LEU A 205 -8.11 2.36 -4.35
C LEU A 205 -8.10 2.80 -5.81
N ALA A 206 -6.99 2.59 -6.53
CA ALA A 206 -6.91 2.83 -7.97
C ALA A 206 -7.93 1.97 -8.73
N SER A 207 -8.00 0.67 -8.39
CA SER A 207 -8.92 -0.28 -9.02
C SER A 207 -10.38 0.13 -8.88
N VAL A 208 -10.77 0.52 -7.66
CA VAL A 208 -12.14 0.97 -7.33
C VAL A 208 -12.44 2.33 -7.99
N SER A 209 -11.49 3.26 -7.99
CA SER A 209 -11.64 4.57 -8.62
C SER A 209 -11.86 4.44 -10.13
N ILE A 210 -10.98 3.71 -10.82
CA ILE A 210 -11.08 3.48 -12.27
C ILE A 210 -12.38 2.74 -12.60
N ALA A 211 -12.74 1.71 -11.83
CA ALA A 211 -13.98 0.98 -12.04
C ALA A 211 -15.22 1.87 -11.89
N SER A 212 -15.19 2.78 -10.92
CA SER A 212 -16.29 3.71 -10.66
C SER A 212 -16.43 4.71 -11.80
N ILE A 213 -15.31 5.28 -12.28
CA ILE A 213 -15.29 6.18 -13.44
C ILE A 213 -15.83 5.47 -14.68
N VAL A 214 -15.31 4.28 -15.01
CA VAL A 214 -15.76 3.48 -16.16
C VAL A 214 -17.25 3.15 -16.07
N THR A 215 -17.73 2.77 -14.89
CA THR A 215 -19.14 2.43 -14.66
C THR A 215 -20.05 3.64 -14.85
N ILE A 216 -19.70 4.80 -14.27
CA ILE A 216 -20.46 6.05 -14.44
C ILE A 216 -20.49 6.44 -15.92
N PHE A 217 -19.35 6.34 -16.61
CA PHE A 217 -19.26 6.61 -18.05
C PHE A 217 -20.20 5.72 -18.88
N LEU A 218 -20.26 4.42 -18.58
CA LEU A 218 -21.18 3.49 -19.26
C LEU A 218 -22.66 3.83 -19.01
N PHE A 219 -23.01 4.26 -17.78
CA PHE A 219 -24.35 4.76 -17.47
C PHE A 219 -24.68 6.04 -18.24
N SER A 220 -23.73 6.97 -18.32
CA SER A 220 -23.88 8.20 -19.09
C SER A 220 -24.15 7.90 -20.57
N ILE A 221 -23.36 7.03 -21.22
CA ILE A 221 -23.59 6.61 -22.63
C ILE A 221 -24.98 6.00 -22.81
N ARG A 222 -25.46 5.20 -21.86
CA ARG A 222 -26.76 4.53 -21.93
C ARG A 222 -27.92 5.51 -21.81
N VAL A 223 -27.81 6.51 -20.94
CA VAL A 223 -28.84 7.53 -20.68
C VAL A 223 -28.86 8.58 -21.78
N PHE A 224 -27.69 8.88 -22.36
CA PHE A 224 -27.49 9.98 -23.31
C PHE A 224 -28.53 10.10 -24.43
N PRO A 225 -28.89 9.02 -25.18
CA PRO A 225 -29.89 9.13 -26.24
C PRO A 225 -31.31 9.42 -25.75
N ARG A 226 -31.64 9.10 -24.49
CA ARG A 226 -32.95 9.41 -23.89
C ARG A 226 -33.00 10.89 -23.52
N ALA A 227 -31.96 11.36 -22.83
CA ALA A 227 -31.80 12.76 -22.47
C ALA A 227 -31.82 13.69 -23.69
N ALA A 228 -31.07 13.35 -24.76
CA ALA A 228 -31.06 14.12 -26.01
C ALA A 228 -32.44 14.19 -26.67
N HIS A 229 -33.23 13.12 -26.60
CA HIS A 229 -34.60 13.11 -27.11
C HIS A 229 -35.51 14.03 -26.29
N ASP A 230 -35.45 13.96 -24.96
CA ASP A 230 -36.28 14.82 -24.11
C ASP A 230 -35.90 16.31 -24.21
N LEU A 231 -34.60 16.61 -24.30
CA LEU A 231 -34.08 17.96 -24.57
C LEU A 231 -34.55 18.52 -25.92
N SER A 232 -34.64 17.67 -26.96
CA SER A 232 -35.13 18.08 -28.28
C SER A 232 -36.57 18.60 -28.24
N HIS A 233 -37.41 18.08 -27.34
CA HIS A 233 -38.78 18.57 -27.14
C HIS A 233 -38.84 19.87 -26.33
N ILE A 234 -37.92 20.04 -25.37
CA ILE A 234 -37.89 21.22 -24.50
C ILE A 234 -37.41 22.45 -25.28
N VAL A 235 -36.30 22.31 -26.01
CA VAL A 235 -35.63 23.43 -26.70
C VAL A 235 -36.00 23.49 -28.19
N ARG A 236 -36.79 22.53 -28.71
CA ARG A 236 -37.21 22.43 -30.12
C ARG A 236 -36.04 22.41 -31.12
N VAL A 237 -34.96 21.71 -30.77
CA VAL A 237 -33.77 21.53 -31.62
C VAL A 237 -33.66 20.06 -32.04
N PRO A 238 -33.25 19.73 -33.28
CA PRO A 238 -33.11 18.35 -33.72
C PRO A 238 -32.21 17.51 -32.80
N GLN A 239 -32.59 16.26 -32.57
CA GLN A 239 -31.89 15.38 -31.63
C GLN A 239 -30.39 15.21 -31.95
N TRP A 240 -30.02 15.18 -33.24
CA TRP A 240 -28.62 15.01 -33.68
C TRP A 240 -27.70 16.14 -33.20
N VAL A 241 -28.23 17.36 -33.04
CA VAL A 241 -27.47 18.53 -32.55
C VAL A 241 -27.02 18.32 -31.11
N TRP A 242 -27.87 17.72 -30.26
CA TRP A 242 -27.53 17.40 -28.88
C TRP A 242 -26.42 16.34 -28.75
N TYR A 243 -26.22 15.48 -29.77
CA TYR A 243 -25.07 14.57 -29.80
C TYR A 243 -23.74 15.30 -29.98
N ILE A 244 -23.75 16.56 -30.43
CA ILE A 244 -22.56 17.40 -30.61
C ILE A 244 -22.45 18.38 -29.43
N ILE A 245 -23.53 19.08 -29.09
CA ILE A 245 -23.54 20.12 -28.05
C ILE A 245 -23.14 19.55 -26.69
N ILE A 246 -23.73 18.41 -26.28
CA ILE A 246 -23.49 17.90 -24.92
C ILE A 246 -22.03 17.46 -24.72
N PRO A 247 -21.39 16.66 -25.61
CA PRO A 247 -19.98 16.34 -25.46
C PRO A 247 -19.07 17.56 -25.50
N VAL A 248 -19.34 18.55 -26.36
CA VAL A 248 -18.56 19.79 -26.44
C VAL A 248 -18.68 20.61 -25.15
N LEU A 249 -19.90 20.78 -24.63
CA LEU A 249 -20.12 21.45 -23.34
C LEU A 249 -19.44 20.68 -22.19
N LEU A 250 -19.62 19.36 -22.11
CA LEU A 250 -18.99 18.53 -21.09
C LEU A 250 -17.45 18.61 -21.16
N GLY A 251 -16.86 18.65 -22.36
CA GLY A 251 -15.42 18.79 -22.57
C GLY A 251 -14.88 20.18 -22.21
N LEU A 252 -15.58 21.25 -22.61
CA LEU A 252 -15.23 22.63 -22.23
C LEU A 252 -15.33 22.86 -20.71
N LEU A 253 -16.33 22.27 -20.06
CA LEU A 253 -16.52 22.31 -18.61
C LEU A 253 -15.41 21.59 -17.84
N LEU A 254 -14.85 20.51 -18.41
CA LEU A 254 -13.70 19.79 -17.85
C LEU A 254 -12.41 20.61 -17.93
N LEU A 255 -12.25 21.43 -18.97
CA LEU A 255 -11.04 22.25 -19.19
C LEU A 255 -10.98 23.50 -18.31
N THR A 256 -12.12 24.06 -17.89
CA THR A 256 -12.15 25.34 -17.17
C THR A 256 -12.09 25.22 -15.65
N GLY A 257 -12.22 24.01 -15.09
CA GLY A 257 -12.11 23.69 -13.66
C GLY A 257 -13.19 24.27 -12.74
N MET A 258 -13.61 25.52 -12.95
CA MET A 258 -14.57 26.25 -12.11
C MET A 258 -15.99 25.66 -12.08
N VAL A 259 -16.26 24.58 -12.82
CA VAL A 259 -17.61 24.07 -13.06
C VAL A 259 -17.74 22.56 -12.83
N PHE A 260 -16.73 21.89 -12.25
CA PHE A 260 -16.81 20.46 -11.92
C PHE A 260 -18.04 20.12 -11.07
N ILE A 261 -18.41 20.99 -10.12
CA ILE A 261 -19.60 20.81 -9.28
C ILE A 261 -20.89 20.90 -10.12
N MET A 262 -21.03 21.87 -11.02
CA MET A 262 -22.23 21.92 -11.88
C MET A 262 -22.25 20.77 -12.90
N TRP A 263 -21.09 20.27 -13.31
CA TRP A 263 -20.98 19.06 -14.15
C TRP A 263 -21.54 17.83 -13.41
N VAL A 264 -21.13 17.62 -12.15
CA VAL A 264 -21.64 16.53 -11.30
C VAL A 264 -23.14 16.68 -11.06
N ILE A 265 -23.63 17.90 -10.82
CA ILE A 265 -25.06 18.17 -10.65
C ILE A 265 -25.82 17.90 -11.96
N LEU A 266 -25.36 18.40 -13.10
CA LEU A 266 -26.00 18.22 -14.40
C LEU A 266 -26.07 16.74 -14.79
N VAL A 267 -24.94 16.04 -14.73
CA VAL A 267 -24.87 14.60 -15.00
C VAL A 267 -25.72 13.83 -13.99
N GLY A 268 -25.65 14.18 -12.71
CA GLY A 268 -26.46 13.59 -11.65
C GLY A 268 -27.96 13.72 -11.91
N VAL A 269 -28.45 14.90 -12.25
CA VAL A 269 -29.87 15.16 -12.59
C VAL A 269 -30.30 14.34 -13.81
N LEU A 270 -29.49 14.33 -14.87
CA LEU A 270 -29.77 13.56 -16.08
C LEU A 270 -29.84 12.05 -15.80
N LEU A 271 -28.92 11.53 -14.98
CA LEU A 271 -28.90 10.14 -14.57
C LEU A 271 -30.14 9.81 -13.70
N VAL A 272 -30.44 10.63 -12.70
CA VAL A 272 -31.58 10.43 -11.78
C VAL A 272 -32.92 10.36 -12.52
N ALA A 273 -33.12 11.24 -13.51
CA ALA A 273 -34.36 11.31 -14.27
C ALA A 273 -34.61 10.07 -15.18
N HIS A 274 -33.55 9.43 -15.68
CA HIS A 274 -33.66 8.42 -16.75
C HIS A 274 -33.30 6.99 -16.33
N LEU A 275 -32.83 6.78 -15.09
CA LEU A 275 -32.46 5.48 -14.56
C LEU A 275 -33.62 4.80 -13.81
N ASN A 276 -33.66 3.47 -13.90
CA ASN A 276 -34.59 2.64 -13.13
C ASN A 276 -34.18 2.57 -11.65
N SER A 277 -35.12 2.23 -10.77
CA SER A 277 -34.91 2.07 -9.31
C SER A 277 -33.63 1.30 -8.92
N GLY A 278 -33.39 0.13 -9.52
CA GLY A 278 -32.18 -0.66 -9.24
C GLY A 278 -30.90 -0.08 -9.86
N GLU A 279 -31.01 0.63 -10.99
CA GLU A 279 -29.87 1.30 -11.63
C GLU A 279 -29.46 2.55 -10.83
N ARG A 280 -30.41 3.27 -10.22
CA ARG A 280 -30.15 4.42 -9.34
C ARG A 280 -29.32 4.03 -8.12
N VAL A 281 -29.68 2.94 -7.43
CA VAL A 281 -28.91 2.44 -6.29
C VAL A 281 -27.50 2.05 -6.71
N ALA A 282 -27.34 1.38 -7.86
CA ALA A 282 -26.03 1.01 -8.38
C ALA A 282 -25.16 2.24 -8.71
N VAL A 283 -25.74 3.26 -9.35
CA VAL A 283 -25.03 4.51 -9.68
C VAL A 283 -24.68 5.31 -8.42
N ALA A 284 -25.62 5.45 -7.48
CA ALA A 284 -25.37 6.14 -6.21
C ALA A 284 -24.22 5.49 -5.43
N LEU A 285 -24.19 4.15 -5.34
CA LEU A 285 -23.08 3.45 -4.72
C LEU A 285 -21.76 3.65 -5.51
N THR A 286 -21.81 3.60 -6.83
CA THR A 286 -20.62 3.83 -7.66
C THR A 286 -20.05 5.23 -7.46
N ILE A 287 -20.92 6.24 -7.35
CA ILE A 287 -20.52 7.62 -7.03
C ILE A 287 -19.95 7.69 -5.61
N PHE A 288 -20.56 7.02 -4.64
CA PHE A 288 -20.01 6.94 -3.28
C PHE A 288 -18.61 6.32 -3.26
N LEU A 289 -18.40 5.25 -4.03
CA LEU A 289 -17.10 4.59 -4.17
C LEU A 289 -16.01 5.49 -4.78
N LEU A 290 -16.35 6.60 -5.45
CA LEU A 290 -15.37 7.60 -5.89
C LEU A 290 -14.67 8.33 -4.73
N ILE A 291 -15.13 8.18 -3.48
CA ILE A 291 -14.36 8.60 -2.30
C ILE A 291 -13.00 7.87 -2.21
N SER A 292 -12.85 6.74 -2.91
CA SER A 292 -11.56 6.06 -3.06
C SER A 292 -10.53 6.89 -3.83
N LEU A 293 -10.94 7.88 -4.63
CA LEU A 293 -10.03 8.72 -5.41
C LEU A 293 -9.24 9.72 -4.55
N PRO A 294 -9.87 10.57 -3.70
CA PRO A 294 -9.10 11.41 -2.78
C PRO A 294 -8.31 10.59 -1.77
N LEU A 295 -8.83 9.42 -1.36
CA LEU A 295 -8.07 8.49 -0.53
C LEU A 295 -6.84 7.93 -1.27
N PHE A 296 -6.96 7.59 -2.55
CA PHE A 296 -5.83 7.16 -3.39
C PHE A 296 -4.76 8.26 -3.45
N VAL A 297 -5.13 9.50 -3.78
CA VAL A 297 -4.19 10.63 -3.84
C VAL A 297 -3.51 10.87 -2.49
N HIS A 298 -4.25 10.77 -1.38
CA HIS A 298 -3.67 10.92 -0.05
C HIS A 298 -2.66 9.82 0.30
N VAL A 299 -3.02 8.55 0.08
CA VAL A 299 -2.11 7.42 0.31
C VAL A 299 -0.91 7.50 -0.62
N LEU A 300 -1.09 8.02 -1.84
CA LEU A 300 -0.01 8.21 -2.79
C LEU A 300 0.98 9.26 -2.31
N ALA A 301 0.48 10.35 -1.73
CA ALA A 301 1.31 11.37 -1.10
C ALA A 301 2.07 10.82 0.10
N LEU A 302 1.43 10.02 0.95
CA LEU A 302 2.08 9.38 2.10
C LEU A 302 3.20 8.45 1.64
N ASN A 303 2.92 7.65 0.61
CA ASN A 303 3.89 6.75 0.04
C ASN A 303 5.08 7.51 -0.58
N ASN A 304 4.82 8.56 -1.36
CA ASN A 304 5.87 9.40 -1.93
C ASN A 304 6.72 10.08 -0.85
N ALA A 305 6.08 10.60 0.21
CA ALA A 305 6.76 11.20 1.34
C ALA A 305 7.64 10.18 2.08
N PHE A 306 7.20 8.93 2.24
CA PHE A 306 8.01 7.87 2.83
C PHE A 306 9.31 7.64 2.05
N TYR A 307 9.23 7.49 0.72
CA TYR A 307 10.42 7.30 -0.13
C TYR A 307 11.31 8.54 -0.25
N GLY A 308 10.75 9.73 -0.04
CA GLY A 308 11.51 10.98 0.00
C GLY A 308 12.22 11.27 1.33
N GLY A 309 12.29 10.30 2.25
CA GLY A 309 12.87 10.51 3.60
C GLY A 309 11.86 11.07 4.59
N GLY A 310 10.65 10.52 4.61
CA GLY A 310 9.58 10.96 5.50
C GLY A 310 9.95 10.82 6.99
N SER A 311 9.39 11.69 7.83
CA SER A 311 9.73 11.78 9.26
C SER A 311 9.67 10.44 10.02
N GLY A 312 8.70 9.58 9.68
CA GLY A 312 8.60 8.24 10.28
C GLY A 312 9.76 7.30 9.92
N LEU A 313 10.25 7.36 8.68
CA LEU A 313 11.35 6.52 8.19
C LEU A 313 12.70 6.99 8.73
N THR A 314 12.97 8.29 8.72
CA THR A 314 14.19 8.86 9.30
C THR A 314 14.28 8.56 10.80
N VAL A 315 13.18 8.72 11.54
CA VAL A 315 13.15 8.40 12.96
C VAL A 315 13.34 6.90 13.21
N TYR A 316 12.66 6.04 12.44
CA TYR A 316 12.82 4.59 12.56
C TYR A 316 14.26 4.16 12.30
N THR A 317 14.83 4.57 11.17
CA THR A 317 16.21 4.23 10.78
C THR A 317 17.20 4.74 11.82
N ALA A 318 17.06 5.97 12.30
CA ALA A 318 17.92 6.52 13.36
C ALA A 318 17.90 5.68 14.64
N GLN A 319 16.72 5.25 15.10
CA GLN A 319 16.60 4.44 16.32
C GLN A 319 17.18 3.04 16.13
N MET A 320 16.91 2.40 14.98
CA MET A 320 17.28 1.02 14.70
C MET A 320 18.73 0.83 14.25
N SER A 321 19.27 1.72 13.40
CA SER A 321 20.59 1.53 12.77
C SER A 321 21.75 2.24 13.42
N GLY A 322 21.48 3.25 14.25
CA GLY A 322 22.54 4.04 14.87
C GLY A 322 23.47 4.72 13.86
N GLU A 323 23.02 4.91 12.62
CA GLU A 323 23.82 5.49 11.55
C GLU A 323 24.15 6.97 11.80
N GLY A 324 25.37 7.36 11.43
CA GLY A 324 26.09 8.57 11.84
C GLY A 324 25.56 9.93 11.37
N ILE A 325 26.48 10.86 11.12
CA ILE A 325 26.25 12.33 11.06
C ILE A 325 25.11 12.77 10.13
N ARG A 326 24.87 12.06 9.02
CA ARG A 326 23.79 12.38 8.07
C ARG A 326 22.40 12.27 8.70
N THR A 327 22.19 11.26 9.56
CA THR A 327 20.95 11.08 10.31
C THR A 327 20.72 12.22 11.29
N ILE A 328 21.80 12.74 11.91
CA ILE A 328 21.74 13.87 12.83
C ILE A 328 21.24 15.13 12.11
N ASP A 329 21.75 15.42 10.91
CA ASP A 329 21.31 16.57 10.10
C ASP A 329 19.83 16.49 9.71
N GLU A 330 19.36 15.30 9.31
CA GLU A 330 17.94 15.08 9.00
C GLU A 330 17.04 15.22 10.23
N LEU A 331 17.46 14.67 11.37
CA LEU A 331 16.75 14.85 12.64
C LEU A 331 16.74 16.31 13.10
N HIS A 332 17.81 17.07 12.84
CA HIS A 332 17.81 18.52 13.09
C HIS A 332 16.81 19.25 12.19
N LYS A 333 16.72 18.91 10.91
CA LYS A 333 15.70 19.48 10.01
C LYS A 333 14.29 19.17 10.51
N LEU A 334 14.02 17.93 10.92
CA LEU A 334 12.73 17.53 11.48
C LEU A 334 12.42 18.27 12.79
N ARG A 335 13.42 18.48 13.65
CA ARG A 335 13.26 19.27 14.88
C ARG A 335 12.95 20.74 14.59
N VAL A 336 13.54 21.33 13.54
CA VAL A 336 13.21 22.71 13.14
C VAL A 336 11.78 22.81 12.63
N GLN A 337 11.28 21.78 11.93
CA GLN A 337 9.90 21.74 11.45
C GLN A 337 8.88 21.54 12.56
N ASP A 338 9.20 20.72 13.57
CA ASP A 338 8.33 20.42 14.72
C ASP A 338 9.16 20.38 16.02
N PRO A 339 9.43 21.55 16.63
CA PRO A 339 10.32 21.67 17.80
C PRO A 339 9.84 20.93 19.05
N ASP A 340 8.52 20.72 19.15
CA ASP A 340 7.88 20.08 20.29
C ASP A 340 7.69 18.56 20.10
N ASN A 341 8.23 18.01 19.00
CA ASN A 341 8.13 16.60 18.72
C ASN A 341 9.02 15.77 19.65
N VAL A 342 8.43 15.27 20.74
CA VAL A 342 9.05 14.39 21.74
C VAL A 342 9.86 13.27 21.10
N ARG A 343 9.35 12.68 20.01
CA ARG A 343 10.01 11.55 19.35
C ARG A 343 11.28 11.98 18.62
N VAL A 344 11.23 13.08 17.88
CA VAL A 344 12.42 13.61 17.18
C VAL A 344 13.48 14.01 18.22
N LEU A 345 13.08 14.68 19.30
CA LEU A 345 13.99 15.04 20.40
C LEU A 345 14.65 13.81 21.03
N SER A 346 13.85 12.79 21.37
CA SER A 346 14.34 11.55 21.98
C SER A 346 15.24 10.76 21.04
N THR A 347 14.89 10.70 19.75
CA THR A 347 15.67 9.98 18.74
C THR A 347 17.01 10.65 18.50
N LEU A 348 17.03 11.99 18.37
CA LEU A 348 18.26 12.76 18.26
C LEU A 348 19.14 12.57 19.51
N ALA A 349 18.55 12.53 20.69
CA ALA A 349 19.29 12.24 21.92
C ALA A 349 19.91 10.84 21.96
N ILE A 350 19.19 9.81 21.50
CA ILE A 350 19.72 8.44 21.38
C ILE A 350 20.93 8.42 20.44
N VAL A 351 20.81 9.04 19.25
CA VAL A 351 21.91 9.10 18.28
C VAL A 351 23.11 9.87 18.85
N LEU A 352 22.88 10.99 19.56
CA LEU A 352 23.94 11.76 20.21
C LEU A 352 24.60 11.01 21.38
N LYS A 353 23.82 10.26 22.18
CA LYS A 353 24.34 9.36 23.23
C LYS A 353 25.30 8.33 22.63
N ARG A 354 24.91 7.68 21.52
CA ARG A 354 25.75 6.71 20.80
C ARG A 354 27.02 7.33 20.24
N GLY A 355 26.96 8.61 19.84
CA GLY A 355 28.12 9.40 19.42
C GLY A 355 28.90 10.07 20.57
N GLU A 356 28.75 9.61 21.81
CA GLU A 356 29.43 10.11 23.02
C GLU A 356 29.15 11.59 23.38
N ARG A 357 28.15 12.23 22.74
CA ARG A 357 27.70 13.60 23.03
C ARG A 357 26.66 13.62 24.16
N VAL A 358 27.04 13.03 25.29
CA VAL A 358 26.15 12.70 26.43
C VAL A 358 25.43 13.92 27.01
N ARG A 359 26.10 15.08 27.13
CA ARG A 359 25.49 16.31 27.68
C ARG A 359 24.38 16.86 26.80
N GLU A 360 24.56 16.80 25.48
CA GLU A 360 23.54 17.26 24.52
C GLU A 360 22.35 16.30 24.49
N ALA A 361 22.63 14.99 24.59
CA ALA A 361 21.60 13.98 24.75
C ALA A 361 20.76 14.19 26.02
N GLU A 362 21.39 14.46 27.17
CA GLU A 362 20.68 14.77 28.43
C GLU A 362 19.78 16.00 28.27
N SER A 363 20.29 17.09 27.66
CA SER A 363 19.51 18.31 27.44
C SER A 363 18.28 18.07 26.56
N LEU A 364 18.42 17.30 25.48
CA LEU A 364 17.31 16.98 24.59
C LEU A 364 16.27 16.06 25.25
N LEU A 365 16.70 15.09 26.06
CA LEU A 365 15.77 14.21 26.78
C LEU A 365 15.03 14.96 27.90
N ARG A 366 15.67 15.94 28.55
CA ARG A 366 14.99 16.84 29.49
C ARG A 366 13.94 17.70 28.78
N GLN A 367 14.27 18.27 27.61
CA GLN A 367 13.30 18.98 26.78
C GLN A 367 12.14 18.06 26.36
N ALA A 368 12.43 16.83 25.93
CA ALA A 368 11.40 15.85 25.59
C ALA A 368 10.49 15.53 26.79
N LEU A 369 11.06 15.41 27.99
CA LEU A 369 10.33 15.15 29.23
C LEU A 369 9.48 16.35 29.68
N GLU A 370 9.88 17.58 29.38
CA GLU A 370 9.04 18.77 29.61
C GLU A 370 7.78 18.76 28.74
N LYS A 371 7.87 18.20 27.53
CA LYS A 371 6.74 18.08 26.59
C LYS A 371 5.85 16.90 26.91
N ASP A 372 6.43 15.78 27.35
CA ASP A 372 5.72 14.59 27.79
C ASP A 372 6.34 14.02 29.09
N PRO A 373 5.88 14.49 30.27
CA PRO A 373 6.42 14.07 31.55
C PRO A 373 6.20 12.61 31.91
N GLU A 374 5.29 11.93 31.22
CA GLU A 374 4.85 10.57 31.55
C GLU A 374 5.38 9.53 30.57
N SER A 375 6.14 9.94 29.56
CA SER A 375 6.68 9.04 28.53
C SER A 375 7.66 8.02 29.13
N PRO A 376 7.31 6.71 29.14
CA PRO A 376 8.21 5.68 29.65
C PRO A 376 9.51 5.61 28.83
N SER A 377 9.41 5.83 27.52
CA SER A 377 10.57 5.82 26.61
C SER A 377 11.56 6.96 26.90
N VAL A 378 11.08 8.18 27.14
CA VAL A 378 11.92 9.34 27.47
C VAL A 378 12.56 9.14 28.85
N LEU A 379 11.78 8.69 29.83
CA LEU A 379 12.27 8.41 31.19
C LEU A 379 13.38 7.35 31.18
N ASN A 380 13.17 6.23 30.48
CA ASN A 380 14.18 5.18 30.32
C ASN A 380 15.43 5.70 29.61
N ASN A 381 15.28 6.40 28.48
CA ASN A 381 16.42 6.86 27.71
C ASN A 381 17.22 7.95 28.46
N LEU A 382 16.55 8.81 29.24
CA LEU A 382 17.22 9.74 30.14
C LEU A 382 17.97 9.00 31.25
N ALA A 383 17.35 7.97 31.84
CA ALA A 383 18.01 7.11 32.81
C ALA A 383 19.25 6.41 32.23
N ASN A 384 19.18 5.92 30.98
CA ASN A 384 20.33 5.34 30.26
C ASN A 384 21.49 6.35 30.09
N VAL A 385 21.17 7.62 29.80
CA VAL A 385 22.17 8.70 29.68
C VAL A 385 22.82 9.01 31.04
N LEU A 386 22.04 9.02 32.12
CA LEU A 386 22.55 9.20 33.48
C LEU A 386 23.38 8.00 33.95
N MET A 387 22.95 6.80 33.59
CA MET A 387 23.66 5.54 33.82
C MET A 387 25.06 5.57 33.17
N GLY A 388 25.13 5.95 31.88
CA GLY A 388 26.39 6.14 31.17
C GLY A 388 27.29 7.22 31.78
N SER A 389 26.69 8.20 32.48
CA SER A 389 27.41 9.27 33.20
C SER A 389 27.80 8.91 34.63
N GLY A 390 27.51 7.68 35.09
CA GLY A 390 27.80 7.24 36.46
C GLY A 390 26.84 7.76 37.54
N ARG A 391 25.73 8.41 37.16
CA ARG A 391 24.71 8.94 38.08
C ARG A 391 23.65 7.87 38.38
N PHE A 392 24.07 6.80 39.06
CA PHE A 392 23.26 5.59 39.24
C PHE A 392 21.97 5.83 40.03
N THR A 393 22.03 6.56 41.15
CA THR A 393 20.86 6.86 41.99
C THR A 393 19.77 7.61 41.22
N ASP A 394 20.16 8.64 40.47
CA ASP A 394 19.21 9.40 39.64
C ASP A 394 18.61 8.53 38.52
N SER A 395 19.40 7.61 37.96
CA SER A 395 18.91 6.68 36.94
C SER A 395 17.89 5.69 37.51
N ILE A 396 18.11 5.17 38.73
CA ILE A 396 17.19 4.27 39.42
C ILE A 396 15.82 4.93 39.61
N ASP A 397 15.79 6.19 40.06
CA ASP A 397 14.54 6.93 40.24
C ASP A 397 13.77 7.11 38.94
N LEU A 398 14.48 7.38 37.83
CA LEU A 398 13.87 7.52 36.51
C LEU A 398 13.36 6.18 35.96
N TYR A 399 14.10 5.08 36.10
CA TYR A 399 13.59 3.75 35.71
C TYR A 399 12.37 3.35 36.54
N LYS A 400 12.41 3.53 37.88
CA LYS A 400 11.27 3.29 38.76
C LYS A 400 10.07 4.15 38.39
N ARG A 401 10.29 5.38 37.91
CA ARG A 401 9.22 6.24 37.39
C ARG A 401 8.68 5.72 36.04
N ALA A 402 9.55 5.30 35.12
CA ALA A 402 9.14 4.71 33.84
C ALA A 402 8.25 3.46 34.04
N LEU A 403 8.60 2.60 35.01
CA LEU A 403 7.83 1.41 35.38
C LEU A 403 6.42 1.71 35.92
N ARG A 404 6.14 2.92 36.42
CA ARG A 404 4.77 3.31 36.82
C ARG A 404 3.84 3.48 35.63
N TYR A 405 4.40 3.74 34.45
CA TYR A 405 3.66 4.05 33.22
C TYR A 405 3.73 2.91 32.21
N SER A 406 4.77 2.07 32.26
CA SER A 406 4.91 0.90 31.39
C SER A 406 5.66 -0.22 32.09
N ASP A 407 5.04 -1.39 32.14
CA ASP A 407 5.64 -2.64 32.60
C ASP A 407 6.39 -3.28 31.42
N ASP A 408 7.65 -2.89 31.19
CA ASP A 408 8.45 -3.31 30.04
C ASP A 408 9.70 -4.07 30.51
N PRO A 409 9.98 -5.27 29.97
CA PRO A 409 11.12 -6.09 30.40
C PRO A 409 12.47 -5.38 30.20
N ARG A 410 12.58 -4.48 29.23
CA ARG A 410 13.81 -3.70 28.99
C ARG A 410 14.07 -2.71 30.12
N ILE A 411 13.02 -2.13 30.70
CA ILE A 411 13.16 -1.20 31.84
C ILE A 411 13.57 -1.98 33.09
N HIS A 412 12.97 -3.14 33.34
CA HIS A 412 13.37 -4.03 34.44
C HIS A 412 14.85 -4.44 34.33
N TYR A 413 15.28 -4.82 33.12
CA TYR A 413 16.69 -5.10 32.87
C TYR A 413 17.58 -3.88 33.12
N ASN A 414 17.25 -2.71 32.57
CA ASN A 414 18.08 -1.51 32.77
C ASN A 414 18.16 -1.10 34.25
N LEU A 415 17.05 -1.23 34.98
CA LEU A 415 16.99 -1.01 36.42
C LEU A 415 17.88 -2.00 37.17
N SER A 416 17.86 -3.29 36.80
CA SER A 416 18.74 -4.31 37.38
C SER A 416 20.21 -3.91 37.26
N GLN A 417 20.62 -3.39 36.10
CA GLN A 417 22.01 -2.96 35.87
C GLN A 417 22.37 -1.73 36.70
N ALA A 418 21.46 -0.78 36.83
CA ALA A 418 21.65 0.40 37.68
C ALA A 418 21.76 0.04 39.16
N LEU A 419 20.93 -0.89 39.64
CA LEU A 419 20.96 -1.40 41.01
C LEU A 419 22.27 -2.15 41.31
N ARG A 420 22.74 -2.99 40.37
CA ARG A 420 24.02 -3.70 40.50
C ARG A 420 25.21 -2.75 40.58
N GLU A 421 25.24 -1.71 39.74
CA GLU A 421 26.30 -0.68 39.78
C GLU A 421 26.22 0.19 41.03
N SER A 422 25.03 0.35 41.62
CA SER A 422 24.83 0.97 42.94
C SER A 422 25.03 0.00 44.12
N LEU A 423 25.54 -1.22 43.88
CA LEU A 423 25.79 -2.27 44.88
C LEU A 423 24.54 -2.81 45.61
N GLN A 424 23.34 -2.58 45.06
CA GLN A 424 22.08 -3.13 45.54
C GLN A 424 21.77 -4.45 44.82
N LEU A 425 22.59 -5.48 45.13
CA LEU A 425 22.62 -6.72 44.35
C LEU A 425 21.32 -7.54 44.42
N ASP A 426 20.69 -7.64 45.60
CA ASP A 426 19.47 -8.43 45.79
C ASP A 426 18.28 -7.83 45.02
N GLU A 427 18.09 -6.50 45.08
CA GLU A 427 17.08 -5.80 44.30
C GLU A 427 17.37 -5.91 42.80
N GLY A 428 18.65 -5.83 42.41
CA GLY A 428 19.07 -5.99 41.01
C GLY A 428 18.70 -7.37 40.46
N GLU A 429 18.97 -8.44 41.20
CA GLU A 429 18.65 -9.81 40.78
C GLU A 429 17.14 -10.02 40.63
N GLU A 430 16.34 -9.44 41.53
CA GLU A 430 14.88 -9.52 41.46
C GLU A 430 14.32 -8.81 40.22
N GLU A 431 14.83 -7.63 39.88
CA GLU A 431 14.43 -6.91 38.66
C GLU A 431 14.89 -7.64 37.39
N PHE A 432 16.07 -8.26 37.42
CA PHE A 432 16.54 -9.09 36.31
C PHE A 432 15.65 -10.33 36.09
N ARG A 433 15.24 -10.99 37.18
CA ARG A 433 14.31 -12.13 37.15
C ARG A 433 12.97 -11.73 36.53
N LYS A 434 12.43 -10.56 36.88
CA LYS A 434 11.19 -10.04 36.26
C LYS A 434 11.35 -9.85 34.75
N ALA A 435 12.44 -9.24 34.30
CA ALA A 435 12.72 -9.09 32.87
C ALA A 435 12.76 -10.45 32.15
N GLN A 436 13.36 -11.47 32.77
CA GLN A 436 13.45 -12.82 32.23
C GLN A 436 12.11 -13.56 32.20
N GLU A 437 11.27 -13.38 33.22
CA GLU A 437 9.93 -13.99 33.27
C GLU A 437 8.99 -13.39 32.22
N MET A 438 9.13 -12.09 31.94
CA MET A 438 8.34 -11.36 30.95
C MET A 438 8.77 -11.69 29.51
N ASP A 439 10.07 -11.73 29.26
CA ASP A 439 10.64 -12.03 27.95
C ASP A 439 11.89 -12.91 28.05
N PRO A 440 11.71 -14.24 28.03
CA PRO A 440 12.81 -15.20 28.10
C PRO A 440 13.79 -15.10 26.91
N GLU A 441 13.31 -14.67 25.74
CA GLU A 441 14.12 -14.54 24.53
C GLU A 441 15.03 -13.32 24.61
N LEU A 442 14.46 -12.18 25.01
CA LEU A 442 15.21 -10.97 25.32
C LEU A 442 16.27 -11.24 26.39
N ALA A 443 15.91 -11.86 27.51
CA ALA A 443 16.87 -12.22 28.55
C ALA A 443 17.95 -13.19 28.06
N GLY A 444 17.58 -14.18 27.24
CA GLY A 444 18.54 -15.08 26.59
C GLY A 444 19.54 -14.33 25.70
N SER A 445 19.08 -13.34 24.93
CA SER A 445 19.95 -12.51 24.09
C SER A 445 20.93 -11.64 24.90
N LEU A 446 20.56 -11.25 26.12
CA LEU A 446 21.36 -10.39 27.00
C LEU A 446 22.39 -11.17 27.82
N VAL A 447 22.06 -12.41 28.20
CA VAL A 447 22.95 -13.33 28.95
C VAL A 447 23.99 -14.01 28.05
N THR A 448 23.68 -14.17 26.76
CA THR A 448 24.58 -14.84 25.79
C THR A 448 25.74 -13.96 25.31
N GLY A 449 25.81 -12.69 25.75
CA GLY A 449 26.99 -11.82 25.60
C GLY A 449 28.13 -12.25 26.53
N GLN A 450 29.22 -12.75 25.93
CA GLN A 450 30.50 -13.23 26.49
C GLN A 450 30.71 -13.27 28.02
N PRO A 451 31.09 -14.43 28.60
CA PRO A 451 31.48 -14.53 30.00
C PRO A 451 32.82 -13.80 30.25
N GLY A 452 32.82 -12.81 31.15
CA GLY A 452 34.04 -12.21 31.69
C GLY A 452 34.16 -10.70 31.65
N GLU A 453 33.28 -9.99 30.95
CA GLU A 453 33.32 -8.52 30.86
C GLU A 453 32.16 -7.89 31.64
N ARG A 454 32.45 -7.01 32.62
CA ARG A 454 31.43 -6.23 33.35
C ARG A 454 30.80 -5.21 32.40
N HIS A 455 29.71 -5.60 31.74
CA HIS A 455 29.08 -4.79 30.69
C HIS A 455 27.90 -3.96 31.21
N ARG A 456 28.01 -2.63 31.10
CA ARG A 456 26.94 -1.65 31.33
C ARG A 456 26.03 -1.50 30.10
N ILE A 457 25.53 -2.61 29.56
CA ILE A 457 24.64 -2.54 28.39
C ILE A 457 23.31 -1.99 28.87
N THR A 458 22.92 -0.81 28.36
CA THR A 458 21.59 -0.22 28.55
C THR A 458 20.81 -0.37 27.26
N MET A 459 19.55 -0.77 27.35
CA MET A 459 18.65 -0.87 26.21
C MET A 459 17.85 0.41 26.07
N ASP A 460 18.00 1.06 24.91
CA ASP A 460 17.15 2.19 24.58
C ASP A 460 15.75 1.68 24.20
N ILE A 461 14.70 2.37 24.68
CA ILE A 461 13.33 2.09 24.26
C ILE A 461 13.06 2.92 23.02
N SER A 462 12.98 2.25 21.89
CA SER A 462 12.53 2.80 20.62
C SER A 462 11.01 2.85 20.55
N GLY A 463 10.47 3.64 19.61
CA GLY A 463 9.02 3.67 19.39
C GLY A 463 8.47 2.31 18.95
N SER A 464 7.18 2.07 19.22
CA SER A 464 6.47 0.90 18.71
C SER A 464 6.22 0.99 17.18
N LEU A 465 5.98 -0.13 16.52
CA LEU A 465 5.59 -0.16 15.10
C LEU A 465 4.40 0.77 14.81
N MET A 466 3.38 0.74 15.66
CA MET A 466 2.19 1.59 15.55
C MET A 466 2.53 3.07 15.64
N GLU A 467 3.52 3.42 16.44
CA GLU A 467 3.99 4.79 16.56
C GLU A 467 4.67 5.28 15.28
N TYR A 468 5.52 4.48 14.65
CA TYR A 468 6.11 4.82 13.35
C TYR A 468 5.04 4.95 12.27
N LEU A 469 4.06 4.04 12.24
CA LEU A 469 2.91 4.11 11.33
C LEU A 469 2.12 5.42 11.51
N LYS A 470 1.83 5.83 12.75
CA LYS A 470 1.17 7.11 13.04
C LYS A 470 2.00 8.32 12.60
N GLY A 471 3.32 8.25 12.74
CA GLY A 471 4.24 9.28 12.28
C GLY A 471 4.24 9.40 10.75
N ALA A 472 4.35 8.27 10.05
CA ALA A 472 4.34 8.21 8.60
C ALA A 472 2.98 8.50 7.97
N ALA A 473 1.89 8.35 8.72
CA ALA A 473 0.55 8.77 8.31
C ALA A 473 0.37 10.31 8.30
N LYS A 474 1.32 11.08 8.85
CA LYS A 474 1.30 12.55 8.81
C LYS A 474 2.17 13.04 7.66
N LEU A 475 1.55 13.81 6.75
CA LEU A 475 2.28 14.49 5.68
C LEU A 475 3.05 15.68 6.22
N SER A 476 4.28 15.86 5.73
CA SER A 476 5.02 17.10 5.87
C SER A 476 4.33 18.25 5.11
N PRO A 477 4.65 19.52 5.38
CA PRO A 477 4.12 20.65 4.61
C PRO A 477 4.32 20.51 3.09
N ASP A 478 5.46 19.97 2.68
CA ASP A 478 5.75 19.71 1.26
C ASP A 478 4.94 18.54 0.71
N GLY A 479 4.71 17.50 1.51
CA GLY A 479 3.81 16.40 1.13
C GLY A 479 2.35 16.86 1.00
N ILE A 480 1.90 17.81 1.82
CA ILE A 480 0.59 18.44 1.69
C ILE A 480 0.52 19.21 0.37
N ARG A 481 1.53 20.04 0.08
CA ARG A 481 1.60 20.81 -1.17
C ARG A 481 1.54 19.90 -2.40
N TRP A 482 2.38 18.87 -2.43
CA TRP A 482 2.40 17.88 -3.51
C TRP A 482 1.04 17.20 -3.72
N ARG A 483 0.34 16.87 -2.61
CA ARG A 483 -1.01 16.29 -2.68
C ARG A 483 -2.03 17.27 -3.29
N GLU A 484 -2.00 18.53 -2.87
CA GLU A 484 -2.90 19.56 -3.41
C GLU A 484 -2.61 19.81 -4.89
N ASP A 485 -1.34 19.90 -5.29
CA ASP A 485 -0.93 20.08 -6.68
C ASP A 485 -1.45 18.92 -7.54
N LEU A 486 -1.13 17.66 -7.16
CA LEU A 486 -1.63 16.46 -7.85
C LEU A 486 -3.16 16.42 -7.93
N TRP A 487 -3.85 16.78 -6.85
CA TRP A 487 -5.30 16.81 -6.84
C TRP A 487 -5.87 17.87 -7.79
N SER A 488 -5.27 19.05 -7.83
CA SER A 488 -5.69 20.14 -8.70
C SER A 488 -5.45 19.85 -10.19
N ASP A 489 -4.40 19.08 -10.51
CA ASP A 489 -4.18 18.54 -11.87
C ASP A 489 -5.25 17.52 -12.25
N LEU A 490 -5.66 16.67 -11.30
CA LEU A 490 -6.61 15.58 -11.55
C LEU A 490 -8.06 16.07 -11.63
N ILE A 491 -8.47 16.94 -10.71
CA ILE A 491 -9.81 17.52 -10.64
C ILE A 491 -9.67 19.05 -10.48
N PRO A 492 -9.47 19.76 -11.60
CA PRO A 492 -9.36 21.21 -11.58
C PRO A 492 -10.61 21.85 -10.95
N GLY A 493 -10.39 22.82 -10.06
CA GLY A 493 -11.44 23.64 -9.43
C GLY A 493 -12.24 23.03 -8.28
N LEU A 494 -11.92 21.80 -7.85
CA LEU A 494 -12.43 21.24 -6.59
C LEU A 494 -11.29 21.17 -5.57
N PRO A 495 -11.29 21.94 -4.46
CA PRO A 495 -10.24 21.80 -3.45
C PRO A 495 -10.26 20.41 -2.77
N PHE A 496 -9.09 19.86 -2.45
CA PHE A 496 -8.96 18.50 -1.90
C PHE A 496 -9.80 18.31 -0.63
N ALA A 497 -9.84 19.32 0.26
CA ALA A 497 -10.62 19.28 1.49
C ALA A 497 -12.13 19.03 1.28
N PHE A 498 -12.69 19.53 0.17
CA PHE A 498 -14.13 19.36 -0.13
C PHE A 498 -14.45 18.01 -0.79
N SER A 499 -13.45 17.30 -1.33
CA SER A 499 -13.64 16.02 -2.01
C SER A 499 -14.33 14.96 -1.14
N TRP A 500 -14.03 14.95 0.16
CA TRP A 500 -14.63 14.05 1.16
C TRP A 500 -16.15 14.22 1.29
N PHE A 501 -16.67 15.39 0.95
CA PHE A 501 -18.09 15.71 1.06
C PHE A 501 -18.80 15.65 -0.30
N VAL A 502 -18.13 16.04 -1.38
CA VAL A 502 -18.76 16.13 -2.72
C VAL A 502 -19.25 14.77 -3.23
N PHE A 503 -18.45 13.69 -3.15
CA PHE A 503 -18.88 12.39 -3.65
C PHE A 503 -20.01 11.75 -2.83
N PRO A 504 -19.96 11.73 -1.48
CA PRO A 504 -21.09 11.26 -0.68
C PRO A 504 -22.34 12.10 -0.86
N MET A 505 -22.21 13.43 -0.92
CA MET A 505 -23.34 14.33 -1.16
C MET A 505 -23.98 14.07 -2.53
N ALA A 506 -23.17 13.89 -3.58
CA ALA A 506 -23.67 13.54 -4.91
C ALA A 506 -24.41 12.19 -4.92
N ALA A 507 -23.89 11.19 -4.23
CA ALA A 507 -24.57 9.90 -4.06
C ALA A 507 -25.93 10.05 -3.33
N LEU A 508 -25.97 10.85 -2.26
CA LEU A 508 -27.20 11.14 -1.53
C LEU A 508 -28.21 11.91 -2.39
N LEU A 509 -27.78 12.90 -3.16
CA LEU A 509 -28.65 13.64 -4.09
C LEU A 509 -29.27 12.72 -5.15
N VAL A 510 -28.51 11.73 -5.65
CA VAL A 510 -29.03 10.73 -6.59
C VAL A 510 -30.15 9.89 -5.97
N LEU A 511 -30.02 9.55 -4.68
CA LEU A 511 -31.06 8.81 -3.94
C LEU A 511 -32.24 9.71 -3.56
N ALA A 512 -31.99 10.94 -3.12
CA ALA A 512 -32.99 11.91 -2.70
C ALA A 512 -33.83 12.47 -3.86
N GLY A 513 -33.27 12.55 -5.07
CA GLY A 513 -34.00 12.94 -6.28
C GLY A 513 -35.01 11.92 -6.78
N TRP A 514 -35.13 10.76 -6.11
CA TRP A 514 -36.04 9.68 -6.46
C TRP A 514 -37.52 10.07 -6.60
N PRO A 515 -38.13 10.80 -5.63
CA PRO A 515 -39.55 11.13 -5.70
C PRO A 515 -39.83 12.10 -6.85
N LEU A 516 -38.93 13.06 -7.07
CA LEU A 516 -39.06 14.05 -8.15
C LEU A 516 -38.92 13.39 -9.52
N ALA A 517 -37.92 12.52 -9.70
CA ALA A 517 -37.72 11.81 -10.97
C ALA A 517 -38.84 10.82 -11.29
N SER A 518 -39.46 10.19 -10.29
CA SER A 518 -40.60 9.30 -10.52
C SER A 518 -41.87 10.00 -11.04
N ARG A 519 -41.92 11.34 -10.96
CA ARG A 519 -43.05 12.15 -11.42
C ARG A 519 -42.84 12.74 -12.83
N LEU A 520 -41.64 12.64 -13.40
CA LEU A 520 -41.32 13.21 -14.71
C LEU A 520 -41.58 12.19 -15.83
N PRO A 521 -42.41 12.50 -16.84
CA PRO A 521 -42.64 11.62 -17.98
C PRO A 521 -41.43 11.64 -18.93
N THR A 522 -40.47 10.74 -18.70
CA THR A 522 -39.22 10.65 -19.48
C THR A 522 -39.29 9.63 -20.61
N ALA A 523 -38.44 9.80 -21.63
CA ALA A 523 -38.35 8.86 -22.74
C ALA A 523 -37.74 7.51 -22.32
N GLY A 524 -38.45 6.42 -22.64
CA GLY A 524 -38.01 5.05 -22.44
C GLY A 524 -37.40 4.42 -23.70
N ARG A 525 -36.85 3.21 -23.56
CA ARG A 525 -36.56 2.32 -24.71
C ARG A 525 -37.44 1.08 -24.64
N CYS A 526 -38.02 0.69 -25.77
CA CYS A 526 -38.76 -0.55 -25.87
C CYS A 526 -37.86 -1.76 -25.61
N ARG A 527 -38.25 -2.63 -24.66
CA ARG A 527 -37.46 -3.84 -24.29
C ARG A 527 -37.25 -4.82 -25.46
N GLN A 528 -38.18 -4.86 -26.43
CA GLN A 528 -38.14 -5.79 -27.55
C GLN A 528 -37.38 -5.25 -28.77
N CYS A 529 -37.74 -4.06 -29.25
CA CYS A 529 -37.19 -3.50 -30.48
C CYS A 529 -36.14 -2.40 -30.28
N GLY A 530 -35.91 -1.95 -29.03
CA GLY A 530 -34.93 -0.94 -28.71
C GLY A 530 -35.27 0.50 -29.12
N ARG A 531 -36.39 0.71 -29.83
CA ARG A 531 -36.86 2.03 -30.26
C ARG A 531 -37.16 2.90 -29.04
N LEU A 532 -36.75 4.17 -29.09
CA LEU A 532 -37.14 5.18 -28.09
C LEU A 532 -38.65 5.41 -28.17
N HIS A 533 -39.31 5.46 -27.01
CA HIS A 533 -40.72 5.83 -26.91
C HIS A 533 -40.87 6.88 -25.81
N CYS A 534 -41.59 7.96 -26.11
CA CYS A 534 -41.83 9.07 -25.19
C CYS A 534 -43.34 9.14 -24.91
N PRO A 535 -43.78 9.35 -23.65
CA PRO A 535 -45.19 9.55 -23.32
C PRO A 535 -45.81 10.72 -24.10
N LYS A 536 -45.02 11.74 -24.48
CA LYS A 536 -45.46 12.90 -25.26
C LYS A 536 -45.68 12.60 -26.75
N CYS A 537 -45.02 11.58 -27.30
CA CYS A 537 -45.04 11.26 -28.73
C CYS A 537 -45.89 10.03 -29.08
N SER A 538 -46.32 9.25 -28.11
CA SER A 538 -47.14 8.07 -28.33
C SER A 538 -48.15 7.88 -27.20
N GLU A 539 -49.43 7.72 -27.55
CA GLU A 539 -50.58 7.49 -26.65
C GLU A 539 -50.53 6.18 -25.82
N SER A 540 -49.38 5.53 -25.68
CA SER A 540 -49.28 4.28 -24.92
C SER A 540 -48.88 4.53 -23.47
N SER A 541 -49.76 4.14 -22.54
CA SER A 541 -49.55 4.17 -21.08
C SER A 541 -48.63 3.08 -20.52
N ASP A 542 -48.09 2.19 -21.34
CA ASP A 542 -47.14 1.16 -20.90
C ASP A 542 -45.68 1.64 -20.97
N GLU A 543 -45.02 1.79 -19.83
CA GLU A 543 -43.63 2.26 -19.73
C GLU A 543 -42.60 1.36 -20.46
N SER A 544 -42.92 0.08 -20.71
CA SER A 544 -41.95 -0.93 -21.14
C SER A 544 -41.94 -1.25 -22.65
N PHE A 545 -42.97 -0.87 -23.40
CA PHE A 545 -43.13 -1.23 -24.82
C PHE A 545 -43.51 -0.01 -25.66
N CYS A 546 -42.93 0.11 -26.86
CA CYS A 546 -43.45 1.07 -27.84
C CYS A 546 -44.84 0.63 -28.33
N SER A 547 -45.62 1.57 -28.85
CA SER A 547 -46.98 1.34 -29.36
C SER A 547 -47.10 0.09 -30.25
N GLN A 548 -46.19 -0.07 -31.22
CA GLN A 548 -46.16 -1.22 -32.12
C GLN A 548 -45.90 -2.56 -31.41
N CYS A 549 -44.95 -2.61 -30.48
CA CYS A 549 -44.66 -3.85 -29.74
C CYS A 549 -45.74 -4.16 -28.70
N ARG A 550 -46.37 -3.14 -28.10
CA ARG A 550 -47.49 -3.31 -27.18
C ARG A 550 -48.66 -3.98 -27.87
N GLN A 551 -49.00 -3.52 -29.08
CA GLN A 551 -50.05 -4.16 -29.90
C GLN A 551 -49.71 -5.63 -30.17
N ILE A 552 -48.49 -5.94 -30.63
CA ILE A 552 -48.11 -7.31 -31.01
C ILE A 552 -48.04 -8.28 -29.83
N PHE A 553 -47.45 -7.87 -28.70
CA PHE A 553 -47.16 -8.79 -27.60
C PHE A 553 -48.21 -8.78 -26.48
N LYS A 554 -48.85 -7.63 -26.23
CA LYS A 554 -49.78 -7.43 -25.09
C LYS A 554 -51.25 -7.46 -25.51
N ILE A 555 -51.63 -6.66 -26.52
CA ILE A 555 -53.04 -6.49 -26.93
C ILE A 555 -53.49 -7.62 -27.88
N ARG A 556 -52.59 -8.11 -28.74
CA ARG A 556 -52.76 -9.29 -29.62
C ARG A 556 -53.95 -9.29 -30.60
N THR A 557 -54.69 -8.19 -30.74
CA THR A 557 -55.87 -8.08 -31.63
C THR A 557 -55.63 -7.21 -32.85
N GLY A 558 -56.24 -7.58 -34.00
CA GLY A 558 -56.42 -6.71 -35.17
C GLY A 558 -55.15 -6.28 -35.92
N ILE A 559 -54.13 -7.13 -36.02
CA ILE A 559 -52.84 -6.79 -36.66
C ILE A 559 -52.70 -7.51 -38.00
N ASP A 560 -52.47 -6.75 -39.07
CA ASP A 560 -52.04 -7.27 -40.37
C ASP A 560 -50.81 -8.21 -40.23
N PRO A 561 -50.90 -9.48 -40.68
CA PRO A 561 -49.81 -10.45 -40.64
C PRO A 561 -48.50 -9.92 -41.22
N ALA A 562 -48.55 -9.13 -42.31
CA ALA A 562 -47.36 -8.57 -42.93
C ALA A 562 -46.65 -7.54 -42.04
N ARG A 563 -47.40 -6.70 -41.31
CA ARG A 563 -46.84 -5.78 -40.30
C ARG A 563 -46.20 -6.53 -39.14
N ARG A 564 -46.79 -7.65 -38.69
CA ARG A 564 -46.23 -8.49 -37.62
C ARG A 564 -44.88 -9.10 -38.02
N VAL A 565 -44.78 -9.66 -39.22
CA VAL A 565 -43.53 -10.26 -39.74
C VAL A 565 -42.43 -9.21 -39.87
N ARG A 566 -42.72 -8.04 -40.48
CA ARG A 566 -41.73 -6.94 -40.59
C ARG A 566 -41.22 -6.49 -39.22
N LYS A 567 -42.10 -6.38 -38.23
CA LYS A 567 -41.70 -5.99 -36.87
C LYS A 567 -40.88 -7.06 -36.16
N MET A 568 -41.21 -8.34 -36.37
CA MET A 568 -40.44 -9.47 -35.84
C MET A 568 -39.01 -9.49 -36.41
N MET A 569 -38.86 -9.26 -37.71
CA MET A 569 -37.55 -9.12 -38.36
C MET A 569 -36.75 -7.95 -37.77
N GLN A 570 -37.39 -6.81 -37.49
CA GLN A 570 -36.75 -5.68 -36.82
C GLN A 570 -36.25 -6.04 -35.41
N ILE A 571 -37.07 -6.76 -34.63
CA ILE A 571 -36.70 -7.23 -33.29
C ILE A 571 -35.52 -8.20 -33.36
N MET A 572 -35.53 -9.16 -34.29
CA MET A 572 -34.42 -10.11 -34.46
C MET A 572 -33.12 -9.39 -34.84
N ARG A 573 -33.16 -8.44 -35.78
CA ARG A 573 -32.00 -7.61 -36.14
C ARG A 573 -31.47 -6.83 -34.94
N PHE A 574 -32.35 -6.24 -34.14
CA PHE A 574 -31.98 -5.50 -32.93
C PHE A 574 -31.35 -6.43 -31.87
N LYS A 575 -31.98 -7.57 -31.57
CA LYS A 575 -31.44 -8.57 -30.63
C LYS A 575 -30.07 -9.09 -31.08
N ARG A 576 -29.90 -9.41 -32.38
CA ARG A 576 -28.62 -9.85 -32.95
C ARG A 576 -27.54 -8.79 -32.81
N LYS A 577 -27.82 -7.53 -33.16
CA LYS A 577 -26.87 -6.42 -32.99
C LYS A 577 -26.49 -6.21 -31.52
N ARG A 578 -27.46 -6.25 -30.60
CA ARG A 578 -27.21 -6.13 -29.16
C ARG A 578 -26.38 -7.29 -28.61
N ALA A 579 -26.64 -8.51 -29.07
CA ALA A 579 -25.88 -9.69 -28.70
C ALA A 579 -24.43 -9.61 -29.17
N LEU A 580 -24.21 -9.19 -30.43
CA LEU A 580 -22.88 -9.00 -30.99
C LEU A 580 -22.12 -7.91 -30.24
N LEU A 581 -22.77 -6.78 -29.95
CA LEU A 581 -22.17 -5.69 -29.18
C LEU A 581 -21.80 -6.14 -27.74
N ALA A 582 -22.67 -6.90 -27.07
CA ALA A 582 -22.39 -7.39 -25.72
C ALA A 582 -21.25 -8.41 -25.68
N ARG A 583 -21.12 -9.27 -26.69
CA ARG A 583 -19.96 -10.19 -26.81
C ARG A 583 -18.68 -9.42 -27.07
N PHE A 584 -18.69 -8.53 -28.06
CA PHE A 584 -17.54 -7.72 -28.43
C PHE A 584 -17.06 -6.84 -27.27
N SER A 585 -17.98 -6.19 -26.55
CA SER A 585 -17.61 -5.35 -25.42
C SER A 585 -17.02 -6.15 -24.27
N THR A 586 -17.54 -7.36 -23.97
CA THR A 586 -16.95 -8.23 -22.95
C THR A 586 -15.56 -8.73 -23.33
N VAL A 587 -15.28 -8.91 -24.63
CA VAL A 587 -13.93 -9.24 -25.10
C VAL A 587 -12.97 -8.09 -24.81
N LEU A 588 -13.37 -6.84 -25.11
CA LEU A 588 -12.52 -5.68 -24.82
C LEU A 588 -12.35 -5.44 -23.32
N PHE A 589 -13.44 -5.53 -22.56
CA PHE A 589 -13.46 -5.22 -21.14
C PHE A 589 -14.54 -6.04 -20.41
N PRO A 590 -14.16 -7.12 -19.71
CA PRO A 590 -15.10 -7.97 -18.99
C PRO A 590 -15.96 -7.17 -18.00
N GLY A 591 -17.28 -7.42 -18.04
CA GLY A 591 -18.30 -6.69 -17.27
C GLY A 591 -19.14 -5.71 -18.09
N THR A 592 -18.61 -5.15 -19.19
CA THR A 592 -19.35 -4.21 -20.05
C THR A 592 -20.50 -4.87 -20.83
N GLY A 593 -20.35 -6.13 -21.26
CA GLY A 593 -21.44 -6.86 -21.92
C GLY A 593 -22.59 -7.18 -20.97
N HIS A 594 -22.28 -7.51 -19.71
CA HIS A 594 -23.29 -7.66 -18.66
C HIS A 594 -24.07 -6.37 -18.41
N PHE A 595 -23.37 -5.23 -18.48
CA PHE A 595 -23.99 -3.90 -18.39
C PHE A 595 -24.98 -3.66 -19.54
N LEU A 596 -24.58 -3.94 -20.79
CA LEU A 596 -25.44 -3.81 -21.97
C LEU A 596 -26.68 -4.73 -21.92
N LEU A 597 -26.56 -5.89 -21.25
CA LEU A 597 -27.66 -6.81 -21.01
C LEU A 597 -28.57 -6.41 -19.83
N GLY A 598 -28.20 -5.38 -19.05
CA GLY A 598 -29.00 -4.85 -17.94
C GLY A 598 -28.75 -5.55 -16.60
N ALA A 599 -27.59 -6.21 -16.44
CA ALA A 599 -27.22 -6.90 -15.20
C ALA A 599 -26.39 -6.00 -14.28
N GLY A 600 -27.00 -4.90 -13.82
CA GLY A 600 -26.33 -3.75 -13.19
C GLY A 600 -25.25 -4.10 -12.15
N TRP A 601 -25.59 -4.82 -11.08
CA TRP A 601 -24.61 -5.12 -10.02
C TRP A 601 -23.52 -6.11 -10.45
N GLN A 602 -23.87 -7.11 -11.26
CA GLN A 602 -22.90 -8.08 -11.78
C GLN A 602 -21.88 -7.41 -12.70
N SER A 603 -22.30 -6.41 -13.48
CA SER A 603 -21.36 -5.62 -14.28
C SER A 603 -20.39 -4.80 -13.42
N VAL A 604 -20.86 -4.16 -12.35
CA VAL A 604 -19.98 -3.36 -11.48
C VAL A 604 -18.89 -4.23 -10.85
N LEU A 605 -19.27 -5.38 -10.28
CA LEU A 605 -18.32 -6.31 -9.68
C LEU A 605 -17.27 -6.82 -10.70
N MET A 606 -17.71 -7.19 -11.91
CA MET A 606 -16.81 -7.65 -12.97
C MET A 606 -15.88 -6.53 -13.44
N ILE A 607 -16.38 -5.30 -13.56
CA ILE A 607 -15.55 -4.14 -13.91
C ILE A 607 -14.48 -3.91 -12.84
N ILE A 608 -14.82 -4.00 -11.54
CA ILE A 608 -13.85 -3.89 -10.43
C ILE A 608 -12.77 -4.98 -10.50
N LEU A 609 -13.15 -6.24 -10.77
CA LEU A 609 -12.17 -7.33 -10.90
C LEU A 609 -11.26 -7.13 -12.11
N THR A 610 -11.81 -6.67 -13.24
CA THR A 610 -11.03 -6.35 -14.44
C THR A 610 -10.06 -5.19 -14.19
N THR A 611 -10.50 -4.10 -13.56
CA THR A 611 -9.61 -2.97 -13.24
C THR A 611 -8.56 -3.36 -12.20
N CYS A 612 -8.88 -4.27 -11.27
CA CYS A 612 -7.92 -4.81 -10.32
C CYS A 612 -6.74 -5.49 -11.02
N PHE A 613 -7.02 -6.31 -12.03
CA PHE A 613 -5.96 -6.93 -12.83
C PHE A 613 -5.11 -5.89 -13.56
N TRP A 614 -5.75 -4.98 -14.30
CA TRP A 614 -5.03 -3.98 -15.10
C TRP A 614 -4.24 -2.99 -14.23
N ALA A 615 -4.78 -2.57 -13.09
CA ALA A 615 -4.08 -1.71 -12.15
C ALA A 615 -2.82 -2.40 -11.62
N LYS A 616 -2.88 -3.70 -11.26
CA LYS A 616 -1.68 -4.44 -10.83
C LYS A 616 -0.67 -4.61 -11.95
N TRP A 617 -1.13 -4.90 -13.16
CA TRP A 617 -0.28 -5.01 -14.34
C TRP A 617 0.48 -3.71 -14.63
N VAL A 618 -0.21 -2.57 -14.60
CA VAL A 618 0.39 -1.25 -14.81
C VAL A 618 1.42 -0.93 -13.71
N LEU A 619 1.13 -1.31 -12.47
CA LEU A 619 2.07 -1.14 -11.35
C LEU A 619 3.35 -1.99 -11.54
N TRP A 620 3.27 -3.19 -12.12
CA TRP A 620 4.45 -4.02 -12.41
C TRP A 620 5.36 -3.47 -13.52
N TYR A 621 4.80 -2.79 -14.51
CA TYR A 621 5.55 -2.33 -15.70
C TYR A 621 5.96 -0.85 -15.64
N GLY A 622 5.93 -0.23 -14.47
CA GLY A 622 6.74 0.97 -14.21
C GLY A 622 6.11 2.31 -14.58
N LEU A 623 4.78 2.43 -14.64
CA LEU A 623 4.14 3.76 -14.59
C LEU A 623 4.28 4.42 -13.19
N TYR A 624 4.68 3.64 -12.20
CA TYR A 624 5.15 4.06 -10.88
C TYR A 624 6.43 3.26 -10.55
N ARG A 625 7.44 3.87 -9.91
CA ARG A 625 8.50 3.08 -9.25
C ARG A 625 7.81 2.15 -8.26
N ASP A 626 8.04 0.85 -8.36
CA ASP A 626 7.33 -0.16 -7.57
C ASP A 626 7.42 0.20 -6.08
N THR A 627 6.33 0.74 -5.53
CA THR A 627 6.31 1.32 -4.19
C THR A 627 6.33 0.27 -3.11
N THR A 628 6.55 -0.98 -3.46
CA THR A 628 6.64 -2.09 -2.52
C THR A 628 8.06 -2.49 -2.21
N HIS A 629 9.12 -1.95 -2.89
CA HIS A 629 10.60 -2.03 -2.74
C HIS A 629 11.29 -3.15 -1.89
N LEU A 630 10.60 -3.92 -1.07
CA LEU A 630 10.81 -5.33 -0.93
C LEU A 630 10.94 -5.96 -2.32
N ALA A 631 12.13 -6.48 -2.55
CA ALA A 631 12.49 -7.55 -3.47
C ALA A 631 11.55 -8.77 -3.51
N PHE A 632 10.31 -8.69 -3.02
CA PHE A 632 9.20 -9.44 -3.60
C PHE A 632 8.74 -8.72 -4.87
N GLN A 633 9.63 -8.59 -5.86
CA GLN A 633 9.13 -8.80 -7.21
C GLN A 633 8.47 -10.18 -7.13
N THR A 634 7.16 -10.23 -7.35
CA THR A 634 6.48 -11.50 -7.58
C THR A 634 7.31 -12.19 -8.64
N GLY A 635 8.11 -13.19 -8.25
CA GLY A 635 8.98 -13.89 -9.18
C GLY A 635 8.15 -14.33 -10.39
N SER A 636 8.79 -14.57 -11.52
CA SER A 636 8.12 -14.94 -12.78
C SER A 636 6.94 -15.91 -12.58
N GLY A 637 7.05 -16.87 -11.66
CA GLY A 637 5.97 -17.78 -11.23
C GLY A 637 4.70 -17.11 -10.69
N ALA A 638 4.78 -16.13 -9.79
CA ALA A 638 3.61 -15.42 -9.26
C ALA A 638 2.94 -14.53 -10.32
N ARG A 639 3.73 -13.93 -11.23
CA ARG A 639 3.18 -13.23 -12.40
C ARG A 639 2.42 -14.19 -13.32
N ILE A 640 2.99 -15.38 -13.58
CA ILE A 640 2.35 -16.43 -14.38
C ILE A 640 1.04 -16.89 -13.73
N LEU A 641 1.03 -17.17 -12.43
CA LEU A 641 -0.18 -17.57 -11.71
C LEU A 641 -1.26 -16.48 -11.78
N PHE A 642 -0.88 -15.22 -11.55
CA PHE A 642 -1.81 -14.09 -11.63
C PHE A 642 -2.43 -13.94 -13.03
N VAL A 643 -1.63 -14.07 -14.09
CA VAL A 643 -2.11 -14.07 -15.48
C VAL A 643 -3.02 -15.27 -15.75
N ALA A 644 -2.65 -16.47 -15.29
CA ALA A 644 -3.47 -17.67 -15.45
C ALA A 644 -4.84 -17.52 -14.79
N PHE A 645 -4.90 -16.97 -13.58
CA PHE A 645 -6.15 -16.65 -12.89
C PHE A 645 -7.01 -15.66 -13.68
N PHE A 646 -6.39 -14.63 -14.26
CA PHE A 646 -7.11 -13.66 -15.09
C PHE A 646 -7.67 -14.29 -16.37
N VAL A 647 -6.94 -15.19 -17.02
CA VAL A 647 -7.44 -15.94 -18.19
C VAL A 647 -8.67 -16.77 -17.81
N VAL A 648 -8.64 -17.48 -16.67
CA VAL A 648 -9.80 -18.24 -16.19
C VAL A 648 -11.00 -17.33 -15.90
N TYR A 649 -10.78 -16.20 -15.23
CA TYR A 649 -11.81 -15.19 -14.99
C TYR A 649 -12.42 -14.66 -16.31
N TYR A 650 -11.57 -14.34 -17.29
CA TYR A 650 -11.96 -13.79 -18.57
C TYR A 650 -12.83 -14.78 -19.37
N LEU A 651 -12.43 -16.06 -19.42
CA LEU A 651 -13.22 -17.13 -20.05
C LEU A 651 -14.58 -17.32 -19.35
N ALA A 652 -14.60 -17.28 -18.02
CA ALA A 652 -15.84 -17.36 -17.24
C ALA A 652 -16.79 -16.18 -17.52
N ALA A 653 -16.26 -14.97 -17.69
CA ALA A 653 -17.03 -13.79 -18.04
C ALA A 653 -17.67 -13.93 -19.44
N LEU A 654 -16.92 -14.43 -20.43
CA LEU A 654 -17.44 -14.69 -21.78
C LEU A 654 -18.54 -15.75 -21.78
N TYR A 655 -18.32 -16.88 -21.09
CA TYR A 655 -19.31 -17.94 -20.94
C TYR A 655 -20.61 -17.43 -20.29
N SER A 656 -20.49 -16.58 -19.27
CA SER A 656 -21.61 -15.97 -18.58
C SER A 656 -22.48 -15.09 -19.49
N VAL A 657 -21.86 -14.31 -20.38
CA VAL A 657 -22.60 -13.53 -21.39
C VAL A 657 -23.29 -14.43 -22.40
N GLY A 658 -22.61 -15.50 -22.86
CA GLY A 658 -23.17 -16.51 -23.76
C GLY A 658 -24.49 -17.09 -23.23
N ARG A 659 -24.49 -17.61 -22.00
CA ARG A 659 -25.70 -18.15 -21.36
C ARG A 659 -26.82 -17.12 -21.18
N LYS A 660 -26.48 -15.86 -20.90
CA LYS A 660 -27.51 -14.80 -20.78
C LYS A 660 -28.17 -14.47 -22.10
N LEU A 661 -27.42 -14.56 -23.20
CA LEU A 661 -27.96 -14.35 -24.55
C LEU A 661 -28.86 -15.51 -24.96
N GLU A 662 -28.55 -16.75 -24.58
CA GLU A 662 -29.39 -17.92 -24.85
C GLU A 662 -30.76 -17.85 -24.15
N ARG A 663 -30.83 -17.20 -22.98
CA ARG A 663 -32.08 -17.04 -22.22
C ARG A 663 -32.95 -15.85 -22.64
N ALA A 664 -32.42 -14.91 -23.44
CA ALA A 664 -33.05 -13.61 -23.73
C ALA A 664 -33.60 -13.52 -25.16
#